data_AF-A0A9R0EDW3-F1
#
_entry.id   AF-A0A9R0EDW3-F1
#
_cell.length_a   1.000
_cell.length_b   1.000
_cell.length_c   1.000
_cell.angle_alpha   90.00
_cell.angle_beta   90.00
_cell.angle_gamma   90.00
#
_symmetry.space_group_name_H-M   'P 1'
#
loop_
_entity.id
_entity.type
_entity.pdbx_description
1 polymer ?
#
loop_
_entity_poly.entity_id
_entity_poly.type
_entity_poly.pdbx_seq_one_letter_code
_entity_poly.pdbx_strand_id
1 'polypeptide(L)'
;MRYNKQELAALASQTSQNFDREGVLVLKERQDGFFRRSEGCSVRWFRLRGNLLFYLKGPEPWYEPMGVIVLGHHQIKVQPQDENGHWPFQITWDNGVCYKMATFHESERTLWLKAIELAPYDNVQAQANALRERLNKIRPNLDIATYRLQKGIVTDMNEVPLCELALSCDNLLCDTHGRPPSPLVVIYVKNDKGLCIKYGATEIVETCSNPCFSKTILFRASDGLTGSALVRIVVYDVKERVSETIVPMGYTSMLLSTIQEAQRLRVALITRDQKTVGFVTINGWSLEPSYIGTSPSHTNDRNCVDIPHKVLCHRRSQSLPPRLGLKLKFPSYGSLLKQNFVNSHQVTYRFHSGLGGDITVHEIMAEPKLCFTMPIQLLDIYIQREKELLDELLSVGEICGQWQTRQLDLVSTHVSVLKHYCHSRRSMLNMENQHFKASSRKEDPSLEFAPINLHLQRMWVHNDTLNKTGFHDIVTVGAFATHTHKAERTGGLIRLVQQVKDINSTKAEMNSITNKIQAEYDNLVAVRRLREGISEDMEKILMLMQAQQYGAITAVVDGIRSKTKSILAQWEPAVVEESLSYIGWPKNSSPNEGVTNHETQQTMSTIMRLTEQLSMFDANSDCDTFDASSSSSSKETSPTGETPTLSSSVPNISNYPKKKVAETELQFHNDYFKNEIEERDRGGLNHSFRSVRLSKPKIDGQSLSFDYTKRHGSLRHDFKSSASLEQVSYRSLVDSLRNDKKKAIELRRESATLPAVGQLDQATRDNNLAFLRNVGIMVEDSLTCLVEELNRVVINNDSSDEDLERIRGLMDGVRSSGDDAARWMRLAHAAFRLRCESPHWAREHAALQTRRDTCFSQALSTVTAGLLCWLCSMPGDIVAKIISSGLGPLCGFEGLLSLYSTEKAMWGDMVVAVEDLQTVVFTLTKVGHSNSSVPHVSGTRGALTVYIPISDSLYTKFTSKEHLSFTITAVFFNIGVNEKATLAEALGETTPQYHSNSDNLDRLNKYYHKYSKVFPTDHMAASRASSRTKPLEEVMETLRICVHKKVPKNVEVLHLAALATRLMNGIRFTSCKSAKDRTGMSVTLEQCSILASEYHLAEHEMKKALSIMRSEGCRRENTQKNIGIRKYAFTKKQVMALPADYRPPPGTYGSTQTPYPFFTEHSTLH
;
A
#
# COMPACT_ATOMS: atom_id res chain seq x y z
N MET A 1 -17.37 -14.16 36.21
CA MET A 1 -17.30 -12.69 35.99
C MET A 1 -17.13 -12.01 37.34
N ARG A 2 -16.56 -10.79 37.41
CA ARG A 2 -16.62 -9.95 38.62
C ARG A 2 -17.65 -8.86 38.37
N TYR A 3 -18.74 -8.85 39.14
CA TYR A 3 -19.78 -7.84 39.05
C TYR A 3 -19.54 -6.75 40.11
N ASN A 4 -19.88 -5.50 39.79
CA ASN A 4 -19.85 -4.42 40.77
C ASN A 4 -21.06 -4.54 41.72
N LYS A 5 -20.82 -4.72 43.03
CA LYS A 5 -21.89 -4.84 44.05
C LYS A 5 -22.84 -3.65 44.00
N GLN A 6 -22.33 -2.43 43.78
CA GLN A 6 -23.13 -1.20 43.77
C GLN A 6 -24.07 -1.16 42.56
N GLU A 7 -23.61 -1.59 41.37
CA GLU A 7 -24.43 -1.62 40.16
C GLU A 7 -25.49 -2.72 40.21
N LEU A 8 -25.18 -3.89 40.78
CA LEU A 8 -26.18 -4.93 41.02
C LEU A 8 -27.25 -4.49 42.03
N ALA A 9 -26.86 -3.79 43.11
CA ALA A 9 -27.81 -3.22 44.06
C ALA A 9 -28.71 -2.15 43.40
N ALA A 10 -28.13 -1.25 42.60
CA ALA A 10 -28.86 -0.22 41.85
C ALA A 10 -29.76 -0.79 40.74
N LEU A 11 -29.45 -1.96 40.19
CA LEU A 11 -30.32 -2.70 39.28
C LEU A 11 -31.49 -3.35 40.01
N ALA A 12 -31.25 -3.90 41.21
CA ALA A 12 -32.24 -4.58 42.04
C ALA A 12 -33.25 -3.64 42.74
N SER A 13 -32.91 -2.36 42.93
CA SER A 13 -33.75 -1.35 43.62
C SER A 13 -34.63 -0.51 42.69
N GLN A 14 -34.64 -0.77 41.37
CA GLN A 14 -35.43 0.03 40.42
C GLN A 14 -36.96 -0.17 40.58
N THR A 15 -37.74 0.65 39.90
CA THR A 15 -39.21 0.55 39.88
C THR A 15 -39.68 -0.73 39.19
N SER A 16 -40.77 -1.33 39.67
CA SER A 16 -41.29 -2.64 39.20
C SER A 16 -41.52 -2.75 37.70
N GLN A 17 -41.84 -1.64 37.02
CA GLN A 17 -41.99 -1.58 35.56
C GLN A 17 -40.71 -1.97 34.77
N ASN A 18 -39.55 -2.05 35.43
CA ASN A 18 -38.26 -2.41 34.83
C ASN A 18 -37.87 -3.90 35.02
N PHE A 19 -38.77 -4.72 35.56
CA PHE A 19 -38.56 -6.15 35.82
C PHE A 19 -39.52 -7.01 35.00
N ASP A 20 -39.03 -8.15 34.50
CA ASP A 20 -39.81 -9.08 33.69
C ASP A 20 -40.81 -9.87 34.55
N ARG A 21 -40.46 -10.09 35.82
CA ARG A 21 -41.33 -10.73 36.82
C ARG A 21 -40.91 -10.39 38.25
N GLU A 22 -41.89 -10.21 39.13
CA GLU A 22 -41.70 -10.04 40.57
C GLU A 22 -42.69 -10.90 41.33
N GLY A 23 -42.37 -11.26 42.58
CA GLY A 23 -43.26 -12.06 43.43
C GLY A 23 -42.51 -12.82 44.51
N VAL A 24 -43.27 -13.51 45.36
CA VAL A 24 -42.72 -14.36 46.43
C VAL A 24 -42.34 -15.73 45.87
N LEU A 25 -41.17 -16.24 46.23
CA LEU A 25 -40.83 -17.66 46.10
C LEU A 25 -40.33 -18.22 47.44
N VAL A 26 -40.57 -19.51 47.66
CA VAL A 26 -39.97 -20.27 48.75
C VAL A 26 -38.64 -20.86 48.26
N LEU A 27 -37.52 -20.37 48.78
CA LEU A 27 -36.18 -20.88 48.48
C LEU A 27 -35.84 -21.98 49.50
N LYS A 28 -35.58 -23.21 49.04
CA LYS A 28 -35.18 -24.33 49.91
C LYS A 28 -33.66 -24.43 49.94
N GLU A 29 -33.06 -23.95 51.02
CA GLU A 29 -31.62 -23.90 51.24
C GLU A 29 -31.15 -25.13 52.04
N ARG A 30 -30.00 -25.71 51.67
CA ARG A 30 -29.32 -26.70 52.51
C ARG A 30 -28.43 -25.98 53.52
N GLN A 31 -28.72 -26.17 54.81
CA GLN A 31 -27.81 -25.77 55.88
C GLN A 31 -26.89 -26.95 56.22
N ASP A 32 -25.62 -26.86 55.82
CA ASP A 32 -24.57 -27.78 56.29
C ASP A 32 -24.06 -27.31 57.67
N GLY A 33 -24.84 -27.63 58.70
CA GLY A 33 -24.44 -27.49 60.10
C GLY A 33 -23.71 -28.73 60.60
N PHE A 34 -22.68 -28.54 61.44
CA PHE A 34 -21.72 -29.58 61.87
C PHE A 34 -22.33 -30.83 62.54
N PHE A 35 -23.61 -30.81 62.93
CA PHE A 35 -24.29 -31.91 63.64
C PHE A 35 -25.69 -32.32 63.15
N ARG A 36 -26.28 -31.68 62.11
CA ARG A 36 -27.55 -32.13 61.49
C ARG A 36 -27.74 -31.52 60.10
N ARG A 37 -28.16 -32.33 59.14
CA ARG A 37 -28.67 -31.87 57.83
C ARG A 37 -30.16 -31.57 57.94
N SER A 38 -30.53 -30.30 57.87
CA SER A 38 -31.92 -29.86 57.75
C SER A 38 -32.07 -28.93 56.55
N GLU A 39 -32.98 -29.26 55.63
CA GLU A 39 -33.32 -28.37 54.51
C GLU A 39 -34.21 -27.24 55.06
N GLY A 40 -33.70 -26.01 55.06
CA GLY A 40 -34.42 -24.84 55.53
C GLY A 40 -35.21 -24.20 54.39
N CYS A 41 -36.52 -24.04 54.56
CA CYS A 41 -37.33 -23.27 53.63
C CYS A 41 -37.35 -21.80 54.06
N SER A 42 -36.96 -20.89 53.18
CA SER A 42 -37.03 -19.45 53.42
C SER A 42 -37.89 -18.74 52.39
N VAL A 43 -38.85 -17.97 52.86
CA VAL A 43 -39.70 -17.12 52.01
C VAL A 43 -38.92 -15.85 51.67
N ARG A 44 -38.84 -15.50 50.38
CA ARG A 44 -38.12 -14.33 49.88
C ARG A 44 -38.91 -13.64 48.77
N TRP A 45 -38.71 -12.34 48.62
CA TRP A 45 -39.18 -11.61 47.45
C TRP A 45 -38.16 -11.75 46.33
N PHE A 46 -38.60 -12.15 45.14
CA PHE A 46 -37.76 -12.31 43.96
C PHE A 46 -38.12 -11.27 42.89
N ARG A 47 -37.08 -10.78 42.20
CA ARG A 47 -37.21 -9.83 41.08
C ARG A 47 -36.33 -10.32 39.93
N LEU A 48 -36.93 -10.63 38.79
CA LEU A 48 -36.24 -11.09 37.57
C LEU A 48 -36.10 -9.94 36.58
N ARG A 49 -34.88 -9.75 36.07
CA ARG A 49 -34.60 -8.76 35.03
C ARG A 49 -33.54 -9.26 34.05
N GLY A 50 -33.92 -9.44 32.79
CA GLY A 50 -33.11 -10.14 31.80
C GLY A 50 -32.71 -11.50 32.38
N ASN A 51 -31.41 -11.75 32.45
CA ASN A 51 -30.88 -12.99 33.01
C ASN A 51 -30.47 -12.91 34.49
N LEU A 52 -30.85 -11.85 35.22
CA LEU A 52 -30.51 -11.65 36.63
C LEU A 52 -31.76 -11.83 37.51
N LEU A 53 -31.76 -12.87 38.34
CA LEU A 53 -32.81 -13.17 39.30
C LEU A 53 -32.34 -12.78 40.72
N PHE A 54 -32.77 -11.62 41.20
CA PHE A 54 -32.45 -11.10 42.53
C PHE A 54 -33.41 -11.67 43.58
N TYR A 55 -32.91 -11.86 44.81
CA TYR A 55 -33.76 -12.19 45.96
C TYR A 55 -33.48 -11.27 47.15
N LEU A 56 -34.56 -10.85 47.83
CA LEU A 56 -34.59 -9.80 48.85
C LEU A 56 -35.36 -10.27 50.10
N LYS A 57 -35.17 -9.55 51.21
CA LYS A 57 -35.91 -9.80 52.47
C LYS A 57 -37.39 -9.44 52.39
N GLY A 58 -37.74 -8.43 51.58
CA GLY A 58 -39.10 -7.94 51.39
C GLY A 58 -39.27 -7.26 50.02
N PRO A 59 -40.52 -6.92 49.62
CA PRO A 59 -40.82 -6.26 48.35
C PRO A 59 -40.34 -4.81 48.24
N GLU A 60 -39.97 -4.16 49.34
CA GLU A 60 -39.77 -2.72 49.39
C GLU A 60 -38.42 -2.28 48.77
N PRO A 61 -38.37 -1.17 47.99
CA PRO A 61 -37.20 -0.82 47.16
C PRO A 61 -35.90 -0.52 47.92
N TRP A 62 -35.96 -0.30 49.24
CA TRP A 62 -34.81 -0.02 50.10
C TRP A 62 -34.13 -1.27 50.65
N TYR A 63 -34.69 -2.47 50.46
CA TYR A 63 -33.99 -3.70 50.83
C TYR A 63 -32.78 -3.93 49.90
N GLU A 64 -31.59 -4.11 50.46
CA GLU A 64 -30.45 -4.61 49.67
C GLU A 64 -30.74 -6.04 49.17
N PRO A 65 -30.34 -6.39 47.93
CA PRO A 65 -30.44 -7.76 47.45
C PRO A 65 -29.55 -8.68 48.30
N MET A 66 -30.13 -9.76 48.83
CA MET A 66 -29.40 -10.78 49.58
C MET A 66 -28.48 -11.59 48.67
N GLY A 67 -28.86 -11.74 47.40
CA GLY A 67 -28.05 -12.33 46.35
C GLY A 67 -28.69 -12.18 44.97
N VAL A 68 -27.98 -12.67 43.96
CA VAL A 68 -28.42 -12.73 42.57
C VAL A 68 -28.05 -14.08 41.97
N ILE A 69 -29.01 -14.69 41.27
CA ILE A 69 -28.83 -15.91 40.49
C ILE A 69 -28.72 -15.49 39.03
N VAL A 70 -27.63 -15.88 38.36
CA VAL A 70 -27.41 -15.56 36.95
C VAL A 70 -27.90 -16.72 36.10
N LEU A 71 -28.96 -16.49 35.33
CA LEU A 71 -29.59 -17.47 34.47
C LEU A 71 -28.82 -17.58 33.13
N GLY A 72 -28.52 -18.80 32.71
CA GLY A 72 -27.81 -19.08 31.45
C GLY A 72 -27.34 -20.53 31.43
N HIS A 73 -27.56 -21.23 30.30
CA HIS A 73 -27.37 -22.68 30.15
C HIS A 73 -27.88 -23.50 31.36
N HIS A 74 -29.07 -23.13 31.85
CA HIS A 74 -29.70 -23.78 32.99
C HIS A 74 -30.82 -24.72 32.51
N GLN A 75 -31.05 -25.78 33.24
CA GLN A 75 -32.20 -26.68 33.06
C GLN A 75 -33.19 -26.49 34.20
N ILE A 76 -34.49 -26.61 33.92
CA ILE A 76 -35.52 -26.55 34.95
C ILE A 76 -36.18 -27.93 35.11
N LYS A 77 -36.31 -28.40 36.34
CA LYS A 77 -36.96 -29.67 36.69
C LYS A 77 -38.17 -29.37 37.57
N VAL A 78 -39.37 -29.57 37.02
CA VAL A 78 -40.65 -29.38 37.72
C VAL A 78 -40.96 -30.62 38.56
N GLN A 79 -41.55 -30.43 39.74
CA GLN A 79 -41.93 -31.51 40.66
C GLN A 79 -43.44 -31.45 40.99
N PRO A 80 -44.08 -32.55 41.42
CA PRO A 80 -45.46 -32.51 41.92
C PRO A 80 -45.57 -31.64 43.18
N GLN A 81 -46.79 -31.28 43.57
CA GLN A 81 -47.06 -30.51 44.78
C GLN A 81 -46.45 -31.20 46.02
N ASP A 82 -45.83 -30.43 46.92
CA ASP A 82 -45.21 -30.98 48.13
C ASP A 82 -46.20 -31.11 49.30
N GLU A 83 -45.76 -31.80 50.37
CA GLU A 83 -46.56 -32.05 51.58
C GLU A 83 -47.02 -30.78 52.30
N ASN A 84 -46.40 -29.62 52.01
CA ASN A 84 -46.78 -28.32 52.57
C ASN A 84 -47.72 -27.54 51.60
N GLY A 85 -48.19 -28.18 50.52
CA GLY A 85 -49.06 -27.57 49.52
C GLY A 85 -48.36 -26.66 48.51
N HIS A 86 -47.03 -26.53 48.54
CA HIS A 86 -46.30 -25.72 47.57
C HIS A 86 -46.09 -26.46 46.24
N TRP A 87 -45.81 -25.69 45.19
CA TRP A 87 -45.54 -26.20 43.85
C TRP A 87 -44.04 -26.06 43.51
N PRO A 88 -43.21 -27.08 43.80
CA PRO A 88 -41.76 -27.00 43.62
C PRO A 88 -41.29 -27.08 42.16
N PHE A 89 -40.12 -26.48 41.95
CA PHE A 89 -39.28 -26.61 40.76
C PHE A 89 -37.80 -26.43 41.15
N GLN A 90 -36.88 -26.93 40.34
CA GLN A 90 -35.44 -26.82 40.55
C GLN A 90 -34.77 -26.21 39.33
N ILE A 91 -33.87 -25.25 39.55
CA ILE A 91 -33.00 -24.71 38.50
C ILE A 91 -31.61 -25.34 38.69
N THR A 92 -31.11 -26.04 37.67
CA THR A 92 -29.84 -26.80 37.72
C THR A 92 -28.90 -26.38 36.60
N TRP A 93 -27.61 -26.32 36.90
CA TRP A 93 -26.52 -26.06 35.95
C TRP A 93 -25.56 -27.24 35.86
N ASP A 94 -24.88 -27.38 34.72
CA ASP A 94 -23.94 -28.48 34.44
C ASP A 94 -22.73 -28.52 35.41
N ASN A 95 -22.44 -27.40 36.08
CA ASN A 95 -21.41 -27.31 37.13
C ASN A 95 -21.88 -27.82 38.52
N GLY A 96 -23.07 -28.41 38.62
CA GLY A 96 -23.62 -28.98 39.85
C GLY A 96 -24.34 -27.98 40.76
N VAL A 97 -24.38 -26.68 40.42
CA VAL A 97 -25.20 -25.71 41.17
C VAL A 97 -26.68 -26.03 40.97
N CYS A 98 -27.44 -26.06 42.06
CA CYS A 98 -28.87 -26.32 42.06
C CYS A 98 -29.59 -25.41 43.06
N TYR A 99 -30.58 -24.66 42.58
CA TYR A 99 -31.51 -23.92 43.44
C TYR A 99 -32.87 -24.59 43.43
N LYS A 100 -33.32 -25.07 44.60
CA LYS A 100 -34.66 -25.60 44.83
C LYS A 100 -35.60 -24.45 45.20
N MET A 101 -36.67 -24.25 44.44
CA MET A 101 -37.66 -23.20 44.65
C MET A 101 -39.08 -23.78 44.67
N ALA A 102 -40.04 -23.04 45.22
CA ALA A 102 -41.46 -23.36 45.11
C ALA A 102 -42.33 -22.10 45.14
N THR A 103 -43.55 -22.21 44.59
CA THR A 103 -44.61 -21.19 44.69
C THR A 103 -45.78 -21.70 45.53
N PHE A 104 -46.67 -20.81 45.97
CA PHE A 104 -47.90 -21.21 46.68
C PHE A 104 -48.99 -21.74 45.72
N HIS A 105 -49.00 -21.29 44.46
CA HIS A 105 -49.97 -21.72 43.46
C HIS A 105 -49.32 -22.20 42.17
N GLU A 106 -49.95 -23.18 41.50
CA GLU A 106 -49.48 -23.72 40.21
C GLU A 106 -49.48 -22.67 39.09
N SER A 107 -50.46 -21.77 39.08
CA SER A 107 -50.52 -20.65 38.13
C SER A 107 -49.29 -19.73 38.25
N GLU A 108 -48.87 -19.43 39.48
CA GLU A 108 -47.64 -18.67 39.73
C GLU A 108 -46.40 -19.44 39.31
N ARG A 109 -46.35 -20.76 39.56
CA ARG A 109 -45.25 -21.63 39.10
C ARG A 109 -45.09 -21.53 37.59
N THR A 110 -46.16 -21.77 36.85
CA THR A 110 -46.16 -21.76 35.38
C THR A 110 -45.66 -20.43 34.81
N LEU A 111 -46.08 -19.32 35.39
CA LEU A 111 -45.63 -17.99 34.98
C LEU A 111 -44.18 -17.68 35.39
N TRP A 112 -43.70 -18.20 36.53
CA TRP A 112 -42.28 -18.12 36.93
C TRP A 112 -41.39 -18.97 36.03
N LEU A 113 -41.78 -20.21 35.74
CA LEU A 113 -41.08 -21.10 34.82
C LEU A 113 -40.92 -20.43 33.45
N LYS A 114 -42.03 -19.94 32.86
CA LYS A 114 -42.01 -19.24 31.57
C LYS A 114 -41.08 -18.01 31.57
N ALA A 115 -41.04 -17.24 32.65
CA ALA A 115 -40.16 -16.07 32.75
C ALA A 115 -38.68 -16.49 32.87
N ILE A 116 -38.38 -17.53 33.64
CA ILE A 116 -37.03 -18.08 33.83
C ILE A 116 -36.52 -18.76 32.55
N GLU A 117 -37.37 -19.44 31.78
CA GLU A 117 -37.05 -20.03 30.46
C GLU A 117 -36.76 -18.98 29.39
N LEU A 118 -37.41 -17.80 29.45
CA LEU A 118 -37.18 -16.69 28.52
C LEU A 118 -35.98 -15.80 28.92
N ALA A 119 -35.53 -15.88 30.18
CA ALA A 119 -34.42 -15.11 30.73
C ALA A 119 -33.01 -15.35 30.12
N PRO A 120 -32.63 -16.52 29.55
CA PRO A 120 -31.30 -16.74 29.01
C PRO A 120 -30.95 -15.72 27.91
N TYR A 121 -29.69 -15.28 27.92
CA TYR A 121 -29.17 -14.32 26.95
C TYR A 121 -29.45 -14.75 25.51
N ASP A 122 -29.29 -16.03 25.18
CA ASP A 122 -29.51 -16.59 23.84
C ASP A 122 -30.95 -16.38 23.33
N ASN A 123 -31.94 -16.47 24.21
CA ASN A 123 -33.36 -16.28 23.85
C ASN A 123 -33.68 -14.81 23.61
N VAL A 124 -33.20 -13.92 24.48
CA VAL A 124 -33.31 -12.46 24.31
C VAL A 124 -32.58 -12.00 23.03
N GLN A 125 -31.40 -12.56 22.78
CA GLN A 125 -30.57 -12.34 21.60
C GLN A 125 -31.24 -12.81 20.31
N ALA A 126 -31.86 -13.99 20.30
CA ALA A 126 -32.62 -14.51 19.18
C ALA A 126 -33.87 -13.65 18.89
N GLN A 127 -34.60 -13.24 19.94
CA GLN A 127 -35.75 -12.35 19.80
C GLN A 127 -35.35 -10.97 19.28
N ALA A 128 -34.25 -10.40 19.77
CA ALA A 128 -33.70 -9.14 19.28
C ALA A 128 -33.30 -9.23 17.81
N ASN A 129 -32.65 -10.32 17.40
CA ASN A 129 -32.30 -10.59 16.00
C ASN A 129 -33.54 -10.74 15.11
N ALA A 130 -34.55 -11.51 15.52
CA ALA A 130 -35.80 -11.67 14.76
C ALA A 130 -36.59 -10.36 14.61
N LEU A 131 -36.67 -9.55 15.67
CA LEU A 131 -37.26 -8.21 15.62
C LEU A 131 -36.47 -7.28 14.70
N ARG A 132 -35.14 -7.39 14.69
CA ARG A 132 -34.24 -6.59 13.86
C ARG A 132 -34.31 -6.97 12.38
N GLU A 133 -34.38 -8.25 12.04
CA GLU A 133 -34.66 -8.70 10.68
C GLU A 133 -36.01 -8.19 10.19
N ARG A 134 -37.05 -8.31 11.02
CA ARG A 134 -38.39 -7.80 10.69
C ARG A 134 -38.39 -6.28 10.51
N LEU A 135 -37.63 -5.56 11.32
CA LEU A 135 -37.42 -4.11 11.16
C LEU A 135 -36.69 -3.78 9.86
N ASN A 136 -35.60 -4.49 9.56
CA ASN A 136 -34.80 -4.30 8.34
C ASN A 136 -35.62 -4.59 7.06
N LYS A 137 -36.49 -5.60 7.08
CA LYS A 137 -37.43 -5.91 5.99
C LYS A 137 -38.47 -4.81 5.75
N ILE A 138 -38.84 -4.04 6.79
CA ILE A 138 -39.84 -2.96 6.70
C ILE A 138 -39.19 -1.59 6.44
N ARG A 139 -37.97 -1.36 6.97
CA ARG A 139 -37.16 -0.14 6.83
C ARG A 139 -35.67 -0.50 6.87
N PRO A 140 -35.00 -0.73 5.73
CA PRO A 140 -33.55 -0.91 5.72
C PRO A 140 -32.86 0.40 6.11
N ASN A 141 -32.07 0.38 7.20
CA ASN A 141 -31.20 1.49 7.58
C ASN A 141 -29.87 1.36 6.82
N LEU A 142 -29.81 1.92 5.62
CA LEU A 142 -28.67 1.78 4.74
C LEU A 142 -27.57 2.79 5.11
N ASP A 143 -26.31 2.37 5.20
CA ASP A 143 -25.18 3.31 5.34
C ASP A 143 -24.90 4.03 4.00
N ILE A 144 -24.47 5.29 4.05
CA ILE A 144 -24.19 6.11 2.87
C ILE A 144 -23.16 5.46 1.93
N ALA A 145 -22.17 4.73 2.44
CA ALA A 145 -21.20 4.03 1.61
C ALA A 145 -21.86 2.91 0.78
N THR A 146 -22.73 2.12 1.42
CA THR A 146 -23.48 1.04 0.76
C THR A 146 -24.50 1.61 -0.23
N TYR A 147 -25.15 2.73 0.09
CA TYR A 147 -26.06 3.44 -0.82
C TYR A 147 -25.35 3.92 -2.09
N ARG A 148 -24.20 4.59 -1.96
CA ARG A 148 -23.40 5.05 -3.11
C ARG A 148 -22.96 3.89 -3.99
N LEU A 149 -22.49 2.79 -3.39
CA LEU A 149 -22.12 1.57 -4.10
C LEU A 149 -23.29 0.96 -4.88
N GLN A 150 -24.46 0.80 -4.24
CA GLN A 150 -25.68 0.28 -4.88
C GLN A 150 -26.24 1.19 -6.01
N LYS A 151 -25.83 2.46 -6.04
CA LYS A 151 -26.24 3.43 -7.06
C LYS A 151 -25.15 3.76 -8.09
N GLY A 152 -23.96 3.17 -7.98
CA GLY A 152 -22.82 3.52 -8.83
C GLY A 152 -22.34 4.97 -8.69
N ILE A 153 -22.63 5.62 -7.55
CA ILE A 153 -22.26 7.02 -7.31
C ILE A 153 -20.77 7.09 -7.00
N VAL A 154 -19.99 7.61 -7.95
CA VAL A 154 -18.57 7.93 -7.76
C VAL A 154 -18.45 9.36 -7.23
N THR A 155 -17.89 9.51 -6.04
CA THR A 155 -17.67 10.81 -5.40
C THR A 155 -16.62 11.63 -6.17
N ASP A 156 -17.00 12.78 -6.73
CA ASP A 156 -16.02 13.74 -7.26
C ASP A 156 -15.37 14.52 -6.09
N MET A 157 -14.04 14.62 -6.11
CA MET A 157 -13.28 15.41 -5.15
C MET A 157 -13.59 16.91 -5.28
N ASN A 158 -13.92 17.37 -6.49
CA ASN A 158 -14.28 18.76 -6.81
C ASN A 158 -15.78 19.08 -6.69
N GLU A 159 -16.65 18.11 -6.34
CA GLU A 159 -18.06 18.42 -6.08
C GLU A 159 -18.15 19.30 -4.81
N VAL A 160 -18.62 20.54 -5.00
CA VAL A 160 -18.92 21.45 -3.90
C VAL A 160 -20.14 20.92 -3.14
N PRO A 161 -20.06 20.72 -1.82
CA PRO A 161 -21.16 20.20 -1.02
C PRO A 161 -22.29 21.25 -0.88
N LEU A 162 -23.52 20.76 -0.77
CA LEU A 162 -24.73 21.56 -0.51
C LEU A 162 -24.64 22.33 0.82
N CYS A 163 -24.03 21.70 1.83
CA CYS A 163 -23.76 22.28 3.15
C CYS A 163 -22.68 21.44 3.86
N GLU A 164 -21.74 22.10 4.55
CA GLU A 164 -20.97 21.49 5.64
C GLU A 164 -21.70 21.72 6.97
N LEU A 165 -21.73 20.71 7.84
CA LEU A 165 -22.39 20.77 9.14
C LEU A 165 -21.45 20.42 10.29
N ALA A 166 -21.34 21.31 11.28
CA ALA A 166 -20.72 21.05 12.58
C ALA A 166 -21.77 21.05 13.69
N LEU A 167 -21.51 20.29 14.75
CA LEU A 167 -22.47 20.03 15.83
C LEU A 167 -21.85 20.27 17.20
N SER A 168 -22.66 20.73 18.14
CA SER A 168 -22.41 20.62 19.58
C SER A 168 -23.72 20.32 20.30
N CYS A 169 -23.67 19.81 21.52
CA CYS A 169 -24.85 19.68 22.37
C CYS A 169 -24.66 20.44 23.67
N ASP A 170 -25.76 20.87 24.28
CA ASP A 170 -25.77 21.52 25.60
C ASP A 170 -26.78 20.83 26.52
N ASN A 171 -26.48 20.78 27.82
CA ASN A 171 -27.35 20.29 28.89
C ASN A 171 -27.90 18.87 28.64
N LEU A 172 -27.09 17.97 28.08
CA LEU A 172 -27.47 16.56 27.96
C LEU A 172 -27.62 15.92 29.36
N LEU A 173 -28.77 15.27 29.59
CA LEU A 173 -29.08 14.64 30.87
C LEU A 173 -28.03 13.60 31.29
N CYS A 174 -27.66 13.65 32.57
CA CYS A 174 -26.89 12.60 33.21
C CYS A 174 -27.70 11.30 33.36
N ASP A 175 -27.00 10.19 33.64
CA ASP A 175 -27.64 8.95 34.05
C ASP A 175 -28.25 9.01 35.46
N THR A 176 -28.88 7.92 35.90
CA THR A 176 -29.51 7.82 37.24
C THR A 176 -28.55 7.96 38.41
N HIS A 177 -27.24 7.95 38.17
CA HIS A 177 -26.18 8.14 39.18
C HIS A 177 -25.55 9.54 39.08
N GLY A 178 -26.12 10.44 38.28
CA GLY A 178 -25.58 11.79 38.04
C GLY A 178 -24.34 11.83 37.14
N ARG A 179 -23.96 10.72 36.50
CA ARG A 179 -22.78 10.67 35.61
C ARG A 179 -23.13 11.29 34.25
N PRO A 180 -22.30 12.17 33.70
CA PRO A 180 -22.53 12.73 32.36
C PRO A 180 -22.41 11.63 31.29
N PRO A 181 -23.17 11.74 30.18
CA PRO A 181 -23.15 10.78 29.08
C PRO A 181 -21.80 10.79 28.35
N SER A 182 -21.56 9.82 27.46
CA SER A 182 -20.49 9.87 26.45
C SER A 182 -21.10 10.01 25.05
N PRO A 183 -21.37 11.25 24.58
CA PRO A 183 -22.25 11.47 23.44
C PRO A 183 -21.62 11.10 22.09
N LEU A 184 -22.47 10.54 21.23
CA LEU A 184 -22.25 10.33 19.80
C LEU A 184 -23.48 10.86 19.04
N VAL A 185 -23.29 11.69 18.02
CA VAL A 185 -24.40 12.15 17.17
C VAL A 185 -24.36 11.42 15.84
N VAL A 186 -25.50 10.84 15.46
CA VAL A 186 -25.70 10.18 14.16
C VAL A 186 -26.76 10.94 13.37
N ILE A 187 -26.44 11.24 12.12
CA ILE A 187 -27.36 11.87 11.18
C ILE A 187 -27.96 10.81 10.27
N TYR A 188 -29.28 10.78 10.22
CA TYR A 188 -30.06 10.05 9.25
C TYR A 188 -30.71 11.04 8.29
N VAL A 189 -30.69 10.74 7.00
CA VAL A 189 -31.40 11.52 5.98
C VAL A 189 -32.49 10.65 5.39
N LYS A 190 -33.72 11.17 5.34
CA LYS A 190 -34.84 10.53 4.68
C LYS A 190 -35.15 11.26 3.38
N ASN A 191 -35.09 10.54 2.26
CA ASN A 191 -35.45 11.09 0.95
C ASN A 191 -36.97 11.04 0.70
N ASP A 192 -37.40 11.72 -0.36
CA ASP A 192 -38.82 11.82 -0.75
C ASP A 192 -39.45 10.45 -1.07
N LYS A 193 -38.64 9.44 -1.43
CA LYS A 193 -39.04 8.05 -1.67
C LYS A 193 -39.14 7.21 -0.39
N GLY A 194 -38.93 7.81 0.79
CA GLY A 194 -39.10 7.16 2.09
C GLY A 194 -37.90 6.39 2.62
N LEU A 195 -36.82 6.24 1.85
CA LEU A 195 -35.60 5.55 2.26
C LEU A 195 -34.88 6.35 3.35
N CYS A 196 -34.44 5.66 4.41
CA CYS A 196 -33.72 6.26 5.54
C CYS A 196 -32.24 5.83 5.48
N ILE A 197 -31.36 6.78 5.17
CA ILE A 197 -29.92 6.56 5.00
C ILE A 197 -29.21 7.07 6.25
N LYS A 198 -28.35 6.25 6.86
CA LYS A 198 -27.38 6.72 7.86
C LYS A 198 -26.29 7.49 7.13
N TYR A 199 -26.38 8.81 7.19
CA TYR A 199 -25.63 9.72 6.33
C TYR A 199 -24.26 10.09 6.90
N GLY A 200 -24.14 10.17 8.23
CA GLY A 200 -22.89 10.47 8.91
C GLY A 200 -22.98 10.33 10.42
N ALA A 201 -21.84 10.39 11.10
CA ALA A 201 -21.75 10.42 12.55
C ALA A 201 -20.52 11.21 13.00
N THR A 202 -20.62 11.88 14.15
CA THR A 202 -19.51 12.61 14.81
C THR A 202 -18.51 11.65 15.45
N GLU A 203 -17.44 12.17 16.05
CA GLU A 203 -16.70 11.42 17.06
C GLU A 203 -17.51 11.19 18.35
N ILE A 204 -16.97 10.36 19.25
CA ILE A 204 -17.50 10.12 20.60
C ILE A 204 -16.76 11.00 21.60
N VAL A 205 -17.46 11.91 22.27
CA VAL A 205 -16.91 12.70 23.39
C VAL A 205 -17.17 11.95 24.70
N GLU A 206 -16.16 11.80 25.57
CA GLU A 206 -16.29 11.03 26.82
C GLU A 206 -16.84 11.90 27.96
N THR A 207 -17.79 11.36 28.73
CA THR A 207 -18.24 11.90 30.02
C THR A 207 -18.53 13.42 30.00
N CYS A 208 -19.31 13.88 29.03
CA CYS A 208 -19.56 15.30 28.79
C CYS A 208 -21.04 15.58 28.46
N SER A 209 -21.70 16.42 29.26
CA SER A 209 -23.06 16.90 28.98
C SER A 209 -23.12 18.06 27.97
N ASN A 210 -21.98 18.68 27.65
CA ASN A 210 -21.86 19.82 26.73
C ASN A 210 -20.79 19.57 25.63
N PRO A 211 -20.92 18.50 24.81
CA PRO A 211 -19.91 18.11 23.84
C PRO A 211 -19.84 19.07 22.65
N CYS A 212 -18.62 19.42 22.22
CA CYS A 212 -18.35 20.08 20.94
C CYS A 212 -17.62 19.12 20.00
N PHE A 213 -18.24 18.78 18.88
CA PHE A 213 -17.72 17.81 17.92
C PHE A 213 -16.90 18.51 16.84
N SER A 214 -15.68 18.02 16.62
CA SER A 214 -14.76 18.53 15.61
C SER A 214 -14.96 17.86 14.25
N LYS A 215 -15.49 16.64 14.17
CA LYS A 215 -15.81 16.01 12.87
C LYS A 215 -17.07 16.63 12.27
N THR A 216 -16.97 17.11 11.03
CA THR A 216 -18.09 17.72 10.30
C THR A 216 -18.71 16.74 9.29
N ILE A 217 -19.91 17.06 8.81
CA ILE A 217 -20.68 16.22 7.89
C ILE A 217 -20.99 17.01 6.62
N LEU A 218 -20.62 16.48 5.45
CA LEU A 218 -20.81 17.11 4.15
C LEU A 218 -22.04 16.55 3.43
N PHE A 219 -23.06 17.38 3.21
CA PHE A 219 -24.20 17.04 2.35
C PHE A 219 -23.84 17.24 0.88
N ARG A 220 -24.05 16.22 0.04
CA ARG A 220 -23.71 16.23 -1.40
C ARG A 220 -24.95 16.14 -2.28
N ALA A 221 -24.89 16.75 -3.45
CA ALA A 221 -25.96 16.70 -4.44
C ALA A 221 -25.96 15.34 -5.17
N SER A 222 -24.78 14.77 -5.39
CA SER A 222 -24.57 13.45 -6.00
C SER A 222 -25.28 12.29 -5.30
N ASP A 223 -25.56 12.42 -3.99
CA ASP A 223 -26.34 11.45 -3.21
C ASP A 223 -27.86 11.49 -3.49
N GLY A 224 -28.32 12.42 -4.33
CA GLY A 224 -29.74 12.67 -4.60
C GLY A 224 -30.42 13.48 -3.49
N LEU A 225 -29.68 14.36 -2.81
CA LEU A 225 -30.22 15.24 -1.79
C LEU A 225 -30.67 16.58 -2.36
N THR A 226 -31.79 17.07 -1.83
CA THR A 226 -32.43 18.34 -2.15
C THR A 226 -32.75 19.09 -0.84
N GLY A 227 -33.14 20.36 -0.93
CA GLY A 227 -33.57 21.12 0.26
C GLY A 227 -34.76 20.51 1.02
N SER A 228 -35.59 19.69 0.35
CA SER A 228 -36.71 18.97 0.96
C SER A 228 -36.32 17.73 1.76
N ALA A 229 -35.06 17.27 1.69
CA ALA A 229 -34.60 16.10 2.41
C ALA A 229 -34.75 16.29 3.93
N LEU A 230 -35.39 15.34 4.61
CA LEU A 230 -35.60 15.41 6.05
C LEU A 230 -34.35 14.89 6.78
N VAL A 231 -33.66 15.79 7.46
CA VAL A 231 -32.48 15.51 8.27
C VAL A 231 -32.92 15.20 9.70
N ARG A 232 -32.66 13.99 10.17
CA ARG A 232 -32.91 13.53 11.55
C ARG A 232 -31.59 13.38 12.28
N ILE A 233 -31.41 14.17 13.33
CA ILE A 233 -30.23 14.17 14.18
C ILE A 233 -30.59 13.38 15.45
N VAL A 234 -29.83 12.33 15.77
CA VAL A 234 -30.05 11.47 16.95
C VAL A 234 -28.80 11.48 17.81
N VAL A 235 -28.96 11.80 19.09
CA VAL A 235 -27.87 11.74 20.07
C VAL A 235 -27.97 10.44 20.85
N TYR A 236 -26.85 9.72 20.91
CA TYR A 236 -26.68 8.48 21.65
C TYR A 236 -25.68 8.66 22.79
N ASP A 237 -25.90 7.97 23.89
CA ASP A 237 -24.94 7.77 24.96
C ASP A 237 -24.20 6.44 24.74
N VAL A 238 -22.88 6.50 24.56
CA VAL A 238 -22.03 5.31 24.35
C VAL A 238 -21.63 4.73 25.70
N LYS A 239 -22.24 3.61 26.09
CA LYS A 239 -21.96 2.94 27.36
C LYS A 239 -20.68 2.12 27.32
N GLU A 240 -20.38 1.46 26.20
CA GLU A 240 -19.13 0.71 26.02
C GLU A 240 -18.69 0.69 24.55
N ARG A 241 -17.47 1.15 24.26
CA ARG A 241 -16.92 1.20 22.89
C ARG A 241 -16.51 -0.15 22.30
N VAL A 242 -16.19 -1.15 23.13
CA VAL A 242 -15.67 -2.44 22.64
C VAL A 242 -16.79 -3.34 22.13
N SER A 243 -17.92 -3.39 22.86
CA SER A 243 -19.16 -4.05 22.47
C SER A 243 -20.06 -3.17 21.56
N GLU A 244 -19.66 -1.92 21.32
CA GLU A 244 -20.42 -0.91 20.56
C GLU A 244 -21.83 -0.66 21.16
N THR A 245 -21.95 -0.79 22.49
CA THR A 245 -23.19 -0.60 23.24
C THR A 245 -23.55 0.88 23.34
N ILE A 246 -24.61 1.28 22.64
CA ILE A 246 -25.12 2.66 22.59
C ILE A 246 -26.60 2.74 22.93
N VAL A 247 -27.01 3.81 23.61
CA VAL A 247 -28.41 4.06 24.02
C VAL A 247 -28.89 5.39 23.44
N PRO A 248 -30.02 5.47 22.71
CA PRO A 248 -30.52 6.73 22.18
C PRO A 248 -31.04 7.62 23.33
N MET A 249 -30.50 8.83 23.45
CA MET A 249 -30.95 9.83 24.43
C MET A 249 -32.16 10.60 23.93
N GLY A 250 -32.07 11.14 22.71
CA GLY A 250 -33.09 12.00 22.11
C GLY A 250 -32.76 12.34 20.67
N TYR A 251 -33.73 12.92 19.97
CA TYR A 251 -33.58 13.30 18.57
C TYR A 251 -34.26 14.63 18.25
N THR A 252 -33.92 15.17 17.08
CA THR A 252 -34.66 16.25 16.42
C THR A 252 -34.74 15.97 14.91
N SER A 253 -35.62 16.66 14.18
CA SER A 253 -35.78 16.49 12.73
C SER A 253 -36.21 17.80 12.08
N MET A 254 -35.60 18.14 10.95
CA MET A 254 -35.85 19.37 10.18
C MET A 254 -35.49 19.17 8.71
N LEU A 255 -35.91 20.09 7.84
CA LEU A 255 -35.53 20.06 6.42
C LEU A 255 -34.09 20.53 6.23
N LEU A 256 -33.42 20.03 5.20
CA LEU A 256 -32.06 20.47 4.86
C LEU A 256 -32.03 21.97 4.53
N SER A 257 -33.06 22.51 3.86
CA SER A 257 -33.17 23.95 3.58
C SER A 257 -33.15 24.80 4.86
N THR A 258 -33.81 24.35 5.94
CA THR A 258 -33.82 25.06 7.23
C THR A 258 -32.41 25.20 7.82
N ILE A 259 -31.56 24.17 7.64
CA ILE A 259 -30.15 24.20 8.08
C ILE A 259 -29.34 25.19 7.23
N GLN A 260 -29.56 25.20 5.90
CA GLN A 260 -28.87 26.08 4.95
C GLN A 260 -29.22 27.57 5.15
N GLU A 261 -30.49 27.88 5.39
CA GLU A 261 -31.00 29.25 5.54
C GLU A 261 -30.57 29.90 6.87
N ALA A 262 -30.63 29.14 7.97
CA ALA A 262 -30.44 29.69 9.31
C ALA A 262 -28.96 29.89 9.70
N GLN A 263 -28.03 29.13 9.09
CA GLN A 263 -26.58 29.09 9.37
C GLN A 263 -26.18 28.66 10.80
N ARG A 264 -26.96 29.01 11.84
CA ARG A 264 -26.85 28.51 13.20
C ARG A 264 -28.23 28.27 13.80
N LEU A 265 -28.53 27.03 14.16
CA LEU A 265 -29.76 26.65 14.86
C LEU A 265 -29.42 26.06 16.23
N ARG A 266 -30.30 26.28 17.21
CA ARG A 266 -30.25 25.58 18.50
C ARG A 266 -31.62 24.99 18.78
N VAL A 267 -31.70 23.67 18.85
CA VAL A 267 -32.97 22.92 18.85
C VAL A 267 -33.00 21.94 20.02
N ALA A 268 -34.17 21.79 20.65
CA ALA A 268 -34.35 20.81 21.72
C ALA A 268 -34.25 19.37 21.19
N LEU A 269 -33.63 18.50 21.98
CA LEU A 269 -33.58 17.05 21.76
C LEU A 269 -34.70 16.39 22.54
N ILE A 270 -35.55 15.63 21.87
CA ILE A 270 -36.80 15.09 22.42
C ILE A 270 -36.76 13.55 22.48
N THR A 271 -37.26 12.95 23.56
CA THR A 271 -37.47 11.49 23.67
C THR A 271 -38.66 11.00 22.83
N ARG A 272 -38.96 9.69 22.89
CA ARG A 272 -40.24 9.17 22.39
C ARG A 272 -41.43 9.67 23.22
N ASP A 273 -41.21 9.95 24.49
CA ASP A 273 -42.22 10.37 25.47
C ASP A 273 -42.38 11.90 25.55
N GLN A 274 -41.97 12.62 24.50
CA GLN A 274 -42.03 14.09 24.39
C GLN A 274 -41.26 14.86 25.47
N LYS A 275 -40.29 14.25 26.15
CA LYS A 275 -39.44 14.93 27.15
C LYS A 275 -38.19 15.51 26.52
N THR A 276 -37.83 16.74 26.90
CA THR A 276 -36.56 17.36 26.50
C THR A 276 -35.40 16.76 27.30
N VAL A 277 -34.33 16.33 26.61
CA VAL A 277 -33.13 15.73 27.23
C VAL A 277 -31.85 16.55 27.09
N GLY A 278 -31.98 17.75 26.54
CA GLY A 278 -30.88 18.66 26.22
C GLY A 278 -31.15 19.39 24.91
N PHE A 279 -30.13 20.02 24.36
CA PHE A 279 -30.20 20.77 23.11
C PHE A 279 -29.07 20.36 22.18
N VAL A 280 -29.30 20.46 20.87
CA VAL A 280 -28.26 20.39 19.84
C VAL A 280 -28.13 21.76 19.19
N THR A 281 -26.90 22.26 19.10
CA THR A 281 -26.53 23.42 18.31
C THR A 281 -25.90 22.94 16.99
N ILE A 282 -26.39 23.52 15.90
CA ILE A 282 -26.19 23.09 14.52
C ILE A 282 -25.59 24.29 13.79
N ASN A 283 -24.33 24.22 13.37
CA ASN A 283 -23.69 25.26 12.55
C ASN A 283 -23.56 24.74 11.12
N GLY A 284 -24.13 25.47 10.16
CA GLY A 284 -24.16 25.12 8.74
C GLY A 284 -23.43 26.17 7.88
N TRP A 285 -22.50 25.71 7.04
CA TRP A 285 -21.83 26.52 6.02
C TRP A 285 -22.31 26.09 4.64
N SER A 286 -22.93 27.01 3.90
CA SER A 286 -23.36 26.83 2.51
C SER A 286 -22.58 27.77 1.59
N LEU A 287 -22.48 27.43 0.30
CA LEU A 287 -21.91 28.34 -0.70
C LEU A 287 -22.89 29.49 -1.00
N GLU A 288 -22.41 30.73 -1.07
CA GLU A 288 -23.26 31.84 -1.54
C GLU A 288 -23.53 31.70 -3.06
N PRO A 289 -24.79 31.85 -3.53
CA PRO A 289 -25.12 31.78 -4.97
C PRO A 289 -24.39 32.81 -5.85
N SER A 290 -23.81 33.85 -5.25
CA SER A 290 -23.01 34.88 -5.93
C SER A 290 -21.69 34.36 -6.51
N TYR A 291 -21.17 33.22 -6.04
CA TYR A 291 -19.86 32.70 -6.47
C TYR A 291 -19.90 31.73 -7.66
N ILE A 292 -21.08 31.44 -8.21
CA ILE A 292 -21.25 30.56 -9.39
C ILE A 292 -20.53 31.14 -10.64
N GLY A 293 -20.18 32.44 -10.65
CA GLY A 293 -19.55 33.11 -11.80
C GLY A 293 -18.07 33.51 -11.68
N THR A 294 -17.41 33.41 -10.51
CA THR A 294 -16.03 33.92 -10.34
C THR A 294 -15.18 33.10 -9.34
N SER A 295 -14.63 31.99 -9.81
CA SER A 295 -13.38 31.46 -9.23
C SER A 295 -12.21 32.39 -9.61
N PRO A 296 -11.21 32.60 -8.74
CA PRO A 296 -9.95 33.26 -9.10
C PRO A 296 -9.05 32.30 -9.89
N SER A 297 -9.55 31.85 -11.05
CA SER A 297 -8.87 31.00 -12.01
C SER A 297 -8.92 31.69 -13.37
N HIS A 298 -7.85 32.43 -13.71
CA HIS A 298 -7.66 32.99 -15.06
C HIS A 298 -7.30 31.89 -16.07
N THR A 299 -8.26 31.01 -16.35
CA THR A 299 -8.22 30.03 -17.45
C THR A 299 -9.65 29.84 -17.96
N ASN A 300 -9.90 30.21 -19.22
CA ASN A 300 -11.21 30.13 -19.86
C ASN A 300 -11.58 28.67 -20.21
N ASP A 301 -12.14 27.91 -19.26
CA ASP A 301 -12.83 26.65 -19.58
C ASP A 301 -14.35 26.86 -19.58
N ARG A 302 -14.96 26.67 -20.76
CA ARG A 302 -16.33 27.13 -21.07
C ARG A 302 -17.47 26.17 -20.67
N ASN A 303 -17.19 25.14 -19.88
CA ASN A 303 -18.13 24.07 -19.55
C ASN A 303 -18.58 24.11 -18.07
N CYS A 304 -19.24 25.20 -17.67
CA CYS A 304 -20.00 25.24 -16.42
C CYS A 304 -21.42 24.71 -16.67
N VAL A 305 -21.92 23.83 -15.80
CA VAL A 305 -23.29 23.28 -15.90
C VAL A 305 -24.28 24.30 -15.33
N ASP A 306 -25.25 24.71 -16.14
CA ASP A 306 -26.35 25.57 -15.70
C ASP A 306 -27.16 24.90 -14.58
N ILE A 307 -27.18 25.51 -13.38
CA ILE A 307 -28.06 25.12 -12.28
C ILE A 307 -29.23 26.12 -12.23
N PRO A 308 -30.46 25.72 -12.60
CA PRO A 308 -31.57 26.65 -12.77
C PRO A 308 -32.32 26.92 -11.47
N HIS A 309 -31.82 27.79 -10.59
CA HIS A 309 -32.67 28.48 -9.59
C HIS A 309 -32.08 29.83 -9.11
N LYS A 310 -32.57 30.94 -9.69
CA LYS A 310 -32.41 32.28 -9.10
C LYS A 310 -33.43 32.46 -7.97
N VAL A 311 -32.98 32.44 -6.72
CA VAL A 311 -33.77 32.93 -5.58
C VAL A 311 -33.37 34.37 -5.28
N LEU A 312 -34.27 35.31 -5.58
CA LEU A 312 -34.13 36.73 -5.23
C LEU A 312 -34.54 36.94 -3.77
N CYS A 313 -33.66 37.48 -2.93
CA CYS A 313 -33.98 37.86 -1.56
C CYS A 313 -33.68 39.35 -1.26
N HIS A 314 -34.48 39.93 -0.37
CA HIS A 314 -34.82 41.35 -0.40
C HIS A 314 -33.82 42.28 0.31
N ARG A 315 -33.53 43.43 -0.31
CA ARG A 315 -32.39 44.31 0.03
C ARG A 315 -32.63 45.29 1.20
N ARG A 316 -33.25 44.87 2.32
CA ARG A 316 -33.64 45.80 3.41
C ARG A 316 -33.54 45.25 4.85
N SER A 317 -32.32 45.15 5.38
CA SER A 317 -32.04 45.17 6.83
C SER A 317 -30.55 45.48 7.13
N GLN A 318 -30.13 46.74 6.97
CA GLN A 318 -28.78 47.21 7.37
C GLN A 318 -28.85 48.01 8.68
N SER A 319 -28.96 47.30 9.81
CA SER A 319 -28.85 47.90 11.17
C SER A 319 -28.12 46.99 12.16
N LEU A 320 -27.46 45.94 11.66
CA LEU A 320 -26.47 45.12 12.35
C LEU A 320 -25.19 45.14 11.51
N PRO A 321 -24.00 44.89 12.10
CA PRO A 321 -22.77 44.76 11.33
C PRO A 321 -22.97 43.82 10.14
N PRO A 322 -22.39 44.12 8.96
CA PRO A 322 -22.59 43.31 7.76
C PRO A 322 -22.27 41.86 8.11
N ARG A 323 -23.22 40.96 7.83
CA ARG A 323 -23.14 39.53 8.16
C ARG A 323 -21.72 39.03 7.89
N LEU A 324 -21.00 38.65 8.95
CA LEU A 324 -19.70 38.00 8.87
C LEU A 324 -19.95 36.62 8.25
N GLY A 325 -20.05 36.61 6.92
CA GLY A 325 -20.63 35.52 6.16
C GLY A 325 -19.84 34.25 6.39
N LEU A 326 -20.52 33.23 6.90
CA LEU A 326 -20.03 31.87 7.09
C LEU A 326 -19.81 31.20 5.73
N LYS A 327 -18.86 31.73 4.95
CA LYS A 327 -18.52 31.27 3.60
C LYS A 327 -17.84 29.92 3.70
N LEU A 328 -18.45 28.90 3.09
CA LEU A 328 -17.81 27.62 2.88
C LEU A 328 -16.53 27.82 2.04
N LYS A 329 -15.37 27.53 2.64
CA LYS A 329 -14.09 27.45 1.93
C LYS A 329 -13.84 26.00 1.56
N PHE A 330 -13.85 25.71 0.25
CA PHE A 330 -13.68 24.35 -0.27
C PHE A 330 -12.46 24.29 -1.20
N PRO A 331 -11.58 23.28 -1.08
CA PRO A 331 -10.42 23.13 -1.95
C PRO A 331 -10.81 22.75 -3.39
N SER A 332 -10.15 23.35 -4.37
CA SER A 332 -10.19 22.88 -5.77
C SER A 332 -8.96 22.02 -6.05
N TYR A 333 -9.17 20.81 -6.55
CA TYR A 333 -8.14 19.86 -6.95
C TYR A 333 -7.85 20.01 -8.46
N GLY A 334 -6.57 20.04 -8.83
CA GLY A 334 -6.14 20.18 -10.22
C GLY A 334 -6.58 19.02 -11.12
N SER A 335 -6.76 19.30 -12.41
CA SER A 335 -7.24 18.33 -13.42
C SER A 335 -6.42 17.04 -13.45
N LEU A 336 -5.08 17.15 -13.42
CA LEU A 336 -4.15 16.02 -13.42
C LEU A 336 -4.39 15.06 -12.24
N LEU A 337 -4.77 15.59 -11.06
CA LEU A 337 -5.13 14.77 -9.89
C LEU A 337 -6.45 14.03 -10.14
N LYS A 338 -7.50 14.75 -10.59
CA LYS A 338 -8.82 14.18 -10.91
C LYS A 338 -8.74 13.10 -12.00
N GLN A 339 -7.82 13.23 -12.95
CA GLN A 339 -7.66 12.26 -14.03
C GLN A 339 -6.86 11.01 -13.60
N ASN A 340 -5.93 11.13 -12.65
CA ASN A 340 -5.05 10.03 -12.22
C ASN A 340 -5.44 9.34 -10.89
N PHE A 341 -6.34 9.94 -10.10
CA PHE A 341 -6.79 9.40 -8.81
C PHE A 341 -8.29 9.18 -8.75
N VAL A 342 -8.72 8.10 -8.09
CA VAL A 342 -10.10 7.61 -8.04
C VAL A 342 -10.44 7.03 -6.66
N ASN A 343 -11.70 6.59 -6.49
CA ASN A 343 -12.21 5.93 -5.28
C ASN A 343 -11.94 6.71 -3.99
N SER A 344 -11.99 8.05 -4.08
CA SER A 344 -11.67 8.96 -2.99
C SER A 344 -12.67 8.89 -1.85
N HIS A 345 -12.15 8.70 -0.65
CA HIS A 345 -12.87 8.87 0.60
C HIS A 345 -12.44 10.20 1.25
N GLN A 346 -13.41 11.01 1.69
CA GLN A 346 -13.17 12.32 2.29
C GLN A 346 -13.80 12.38 3.69
N VAL A 347 -13.06 12.93 4.65
CA VAL A 347 -13.54 13.29 5.98
C VAL A 347 -13.13 14.74 6.27
N THR A 348 -14.01 15.51 6.90
CA THR A 348 -13.78 16.93 7.22
C THR A 348 -13.84 17.19 8.72
N TYR A 349 -13.05 18.16 9.16
CA TYR A 349 -12.95 18.54 10.56
C TYR A 349 -12.86 20.05 10.74
N ARG A 350 -13.33 20.53 11.90
CA ARG A 350 -13.11 21.87 12.43
C ARG A 350 -12.46 21.74 13.81
N PHE A 351 -11.22 22.19 13.89
CA PHE A 351 -10.41 22.22 15.13
C PHE A 351 -10.21 23.66 15.60
N HIS A 352 -9.94 23.86 16.87
CA HIS A 352 -9.73 25.18 17.45
C HIS A 352 -8.29 25.67 17.26
N SER A 353 -8.12 26.90 16.76
CA SER A 353 -6.80 27.52 16.72
C SER A 353 -6.42 28.11 18.08
N GLY A 354 -5.16 27.96 18.47
CA GLY A 354 -4.59 28.65 19.64
C GLY A 354 -4.50 30.17 19.50
N LEU A 355 -4.85 30.73 18.33
CA LEU A 355 -5.02 32.17 18.11
C LEU A 355 -6.50 32.62 18.18
N GLY A 356 -7.42 31.71 18.49
CA GLY A 356 -8.86 31.90 18.31
C GLY A 356 -9.33 31.57 16.89
N GLY A 357 -10.63 31.31 16.73
CA GLY A 357 -11.21 30.86 15.46
C GLY A 357 -11.00 29.37 15.17
N ASP A 358 -11.46 28.96 13.98
CA ASP A 358 -11.46 27.57 13.54
C ASP A 358 -10.35 27.28 12.51
N ILE A 359 -9.89 26.02 12.50
CA ILE A 359 -9.04 25.41 11.50
C ILE A 359 -9.92 24.38 10.76
N THR A 360 -10.22 24.66 9.49
CA THR A 360 -10.94 23.75 8.60
C THR A 360 -9.95 22.77 7.99
N VAL A 361 -10.21 21.46 8.10
CA VAL A 361 -9.33 20.39 7.62
C VAL A 361 -10.13 19.42 6.73
N HIS A 362 -9.63 19.15 5.53
CA HIS A 362 -10.18 18.14 4.62
C HIS A 362 -9.14 17.04 4.43
N GLU A 363 -9.39 15.87 5.03
CA GLU A 363 -8.61 14.66 4.84
C GLU A 363 -9.20 13.85 3.68
N ILE A 364 -8.37 13.45 2.72
CA ILE A 364 -8.73 12.58 1.60
C ILE A 364 -7.78 11.41 1.52
N MET A 365 -8.33 10.21 1.34
CA MET A 365 -7.60 9.05 0.83
C MET A 365 -8.09 8.70 -0.58
N ALA A 366 -7.17 8.59 -1.54
CA ALA A 366 -7.49 8.24 -2.93
C ALA A 366 -6.55 7.18 -3.51
N GLU A 367 -7.04 6.41 -4.48
CA GLU A 367 -6.31 5.34 -5.17
C GLU A 367 -5.71 5.87 -6.49
N PRO A 368 -4.40 5.69 -6.75
CA PRO A 368 -3.79 6.07 -8.01
C PRO A 368 -4.05 5.02 -9.10
N LYS A 369 -4.63 5.43 -10.24
CA LYS A 369 -4.92 4.53 -11.38
C LYS A 369 -3.69 3.75 -11.86
N LEU A 370 -2.51 4.38 -11.79
CA LEU A 370 -1.24 3.78 -12.21
C LEU A 370 -0.76 2.58 -11.36
N CYS A 371 -1.46 2.21 -10.28
CA CYS A 371 -1.08 1.09 -9.41
C CYS A 371 -0.94 -0.24 -10.18
N PHE A 372 -1.70 -0.44 -11.27
CA PHE A 372 -1.54 -1.58 -12.18
C PHE A 372 -0.98 -1.17 -13.56
N THR A 373 -1.33 0.02 -14.06
CA THR A 373 -0.85 0.50 -15.37
C THR A 373 0.66 0.71 -15.45
N MET A 374 1.32 1.12 -14.35
CA MET A 374 2.77 1.29 -14.32
C MET A 374 3.52 -0.07 -14.28
N PRO A 375 3.14 -1.04 -13.42
CA PRO A 375 3.67 -2.40 -13.50
C PRO A 375 3.47 -3.10 -14.85
N ILE A 376 2.32 -2.88 -15.52
CA ILE A 376 2.06 -3.44 -16.86
C ILE A 376 3.09 -2.92 -17.87
N GLN A 377 3.31 -1.61 -17.94
CA GLN A 377 4.29 -1.01 -18.87
C GLN A 377 5.72 -1.47 -18.59
N LEU A 378 6.09 -1.66 -17.32
CA LEU A 378 7.39 -2.23 -16.97
C LEU A 378 7.51 -3.70 -17.37
N LEU A 379 6.45 -4.48 -17.17
CA LEU A 379 6.40 -5.87 -17.64
C LEU A 379 6.47 -5.96 -19.16
N ASP A 380 5.88 -5.04 -19.93
CA ASP A 380 6.05 -5.00 -21.39
C ASP A 380 7.55 -4.88 -21.78
N ILE A 381 8.29 -3.96 -21.12
CA ILE A 381 9.75 -3.79 -21.31
C ILE A 381 10.53 -5.05 -20.90
N TYR A 382 10.16 -5.67 -19.78
CA TYR A 382 10.85 -6.88 -19.29
C TYR A 382 10.56 -8.11 -20.16
N ILE A 383 9.31 -8.29 -20.60
CA ILE A 383 8.86 -9.33 -21.54
C ILE A 383 9.61 -9.19 -22.86
N GLN A 384 9.73 -7.97 -23.40
CA GLN A 384 10.49 -7.71 -24.61
C GLN A 384 11.96 -8.14 -24.46
N ARG A 385 12.61 -7.83 -23.33
CA ARG A 385 13.99 -8.28 -23.10
C ARG A 385 14.12 -9.80 -22.99
N GLU A 386 13.19 -10.49 -22.33
CA GLU A 386 13.24 -11.97 -22.26
C GLU A 386 12.93 -12.63 -23.63
N LYS A 387 12.07 -12.02 -24.46
CA LYS A 387 11.85 -12.45 -25.86
C LYS A 387 13.14 -12.32 -26.68
N GLU A 388 13.86 -11.21 -26.56
CA GLU A 388 15.16 -11.02 -27.23
C GLU A 388 16.22 -12.03 -26.75
N LEU A 389 16.30 -12.30 -25.44
CA LEU A 389 17.22 -13.29 -24.88
C LEU A 389 16.95 -14.72 -25.37
N LEU A 390 15.69 -15.04 -25.68
CA LEU A 390 15.27 -16.29 -26.32
C LEU A 390 15.64 -16.31 -27.81
N ASP A 391 15.29 -15.26 -28.56
CA ASP A 391 15.65 -15.12 -29.99
C ASP A 391 17.16 -15.23 -30.22
N GLU A 392 17.98 -14.61 -29.36
CA GLU A 392 19.43 -14.80 -29.30
C GLU A 392 19.82 -16.29 -29.17
N LEU A 393 19.33 -17.00 -28.14
CA LEU A 393 19.68 -18.41 -27.90
C LEU A 393 19.18 -19.37 -28.99
N LEU A 394 18.02 -19.09 -29.56
CA LEU A 394 17.40 -19.90 -30.61
C LEU A 394 18.05 -19.67 -31.97
N SER A 395 18.58 -18.47 -32.24
CA SER A 395 19.21 -18.11 -33.52
C SER A 395 20.41 -19.01 -33.90
N VAL A 396 21.05 -19.63 -32.91
CA VAL A 396 22.21 -20.53 -33.10
C VAL A 396 21.83 -21.84 -33.82
N GLY A 397 20.56 -22.20 -33.86
CA GLY A 397 20.07 -23.40 -34.56
C GLY A 397 20.38 -24.71 -33.83
N GLU A 398 20.54 -25.80 -34.60
CA GLU A 398 20.91 -27.12 -34.08
C GLU A 398 22.42 -27.20 -33.79
N ILE A 399 22.78 -27.55 -32.55
CA ILE A 399 24.16 -27.64 -32.06
C ILE A 399 24.45 -29.07 -31.61
N CYS A 400 25.70 -29.53 -31.68
CA CYS A 400 26.05 -30.90 -31.32
C CYS A 400 26.18 -31.14 -29.80
N GLY A 401 25.68 -32.30 -29.34
CA GLY A 401 25.98 -32.89 -28.03
C GLY A 401 25.69 -31.99 -26.83
N GLN A 402 26.68 -31.84 -25.95
CA GLN A 402 26.54 -31.14 -24.66
C GLN A 402 26.09 -29.67 -24.78
N TRP A 403 26.36 -29.01 -25.91
CA TRP A 403 25.96 -27.62 -26.14
C TRP A 403 24.46 -27.48 -26.36
N GLN A 404 23.82 -28.46 -26.99
CA GLN A 404 22.36 -28.50 -27.17
C GLN A 404 21.64 -28.60 -25.82
N THR A 405 22.10 -29.48 -24.92
CA THR A 405 21.55 -29.58 -23.56
C THR A 405 21.69 -28.26 -22.80
N ARG A 406 22.83 -27.57 -22.95
CA ARG A 406 23.07 -26.27 -22.29
C ARG A 406 22.21 -25.14 -22.88
N GLN A 407 21.98 -25.14 -24.19
CA GLN A 407 21.04 -24.25 -24.88
C GLN A 407 19.61 -24.47 -24.35
N LEU A 408 19.15 -25.73 -24.28
CA LEU A 408 17.84 -26.10 -23.77
C LEU A 408 17.64 -25.68 -22.30
N ASP A 409 18.63 -25.85 -21.43
CA ASP A 409 18.56 -25.42 -20.03
C ASP A 409 18.46 -23.89 -19.85
N LEU A 410 19.20 -23.13 -20.67
CA LEU A 410 19.15 -21.66 -20.64
C LEU A 410 17.83 -21.14 -21.24
N VAL A 411 17.38 -21.70 -22.36
CA VAL A 411 16.07 -21.41 -22.97
C VAL A 411 14.93 -21.72 -21.99
N SER A 412 14.95 -22.88 -21.33
CA SER A 412 13.98 -23.26 -20.29
C SER A 412 13.92 -22.24 -19.14
N THR A 413 15.06 -21.68 -18.76
CA THR A 413 15.15 -20.63 -17.74
C THR A 413 14.43 -19.34 -18.19
N HIS A 414 14.72 -18.83 -19.39
CA HIS A 414 14.06 -17.63 -19.91
C HIS A 414 12.57 -17.85 -20.22
N VAL A 415 12.18 -19.02 -20.76
CA VAL A 415 10.77 -19.39 -20.94
C VAL A 415 10.01 -19.39 -19.61
N SER A 416 10.64 -19.82 -18.51
CA SER A 416 10.04 -19.77 -17.17
C SER A 416 9.81 -18.34 -16.68
N VAL A 417 10.77 -17.42 -16.89
CA VAL A 417 10.63 -16.00 -16.53
C VAL A 417 9.56 -15.33 -17.40
N LEU A 418 9.60 -15.55 -18.72
CA LEU A 418 8.64 -15.03 -19.68
C LEU A 418 7.20 -15.44 -19.33
N LYS A 419 6.97 -16.73 -19.03
CA LYS A 419 5.67 -17.24 -18.56
C LYS A 419 5.18 -16.51 -17.31
N HIS A 420 6.06 -16.28 -16.33
CA HIS A 420 5.73 -15.57 -15.09
C HIS A 420 5.39 -14.09 -15.33
N TYR A 421 6.15 -13.40 -16.17
CA TYR A 421 5.92 -12.00 -16.51
C TYR A 421 4.62 -11.82 -17.32
N CYS A 422 4.38 -12.66 -18.33
CA CYS A 422 3.13 -12.65 -19.10
C CYS A 422 1.91 -12.98 -18.25
N HIS A 423 2.01 -13.96 -17.33
CA HIS A 423 0.93 -14.28 -16.39
C HIS A 423 0.61 -13.11 -15.45
N SER A 424 1.65 -12.46 -14.89
CA SER A 424 1.49 -11.30 -14.01
C SER A 424 0.87 -10.11 -14.73
N ARG A 425 1.29 -9.85 -15.98
CA ARG A 425 0.73 -8.81 -16.86
C ARG A 425 -0.75 -9.04 -17.13
N ARG A 426 -1.14 -10.24 -17.58
CA ARG A 426 -2.55 -10.61 -17.86
C ARG A 426 -3.41 -10.50 -16.60
N SER A 427 -2.88 -10.95 -15.46
CA SER A 427 -3.59 -10.89 -14.18
C SER A 427 -3.84 -9.45 -13.70
N MET A 428 -2.94 -8.51 -14.01
CA MET A 428 -3.13 -7.08 -13.74
C MET A 428 -4.04 -6.38 -14.76
N LEU A 429 -4.03 -6.79 -16.03
CA LEU A 429 -4.97 -6.28 -17.05
C LEU A 429 -6.42 -6.63 -16.68
N ASN A 430 -6.66 -7.83 -16.16
CA ASN A 430 -7.98 -8.27 -15.69
C ASN A 430 -8.51 -7.53 -14.44
N MET A 431 -7.78 -6.55 -13.89
CA MET A 431 -8.15 -5.79 -12.69
C MET A 431 -8.89 -4.47 -12.99
N GLU A 432 -9.59 -4.34 -14.13
CA GLU A 432 -10.14 -3.07 -14.65
C GLU A 432 -10.89 -2.19 -13.62
N ASN A 433 -11.58 -2.80 -12.65
CA ASN A 433 -12.38 -2.11 -11.62
C ASN A 433 -11.68 -1.96 -10.25
N GLN A 434 -10.39 -2.28 -10.14
CA GLN A 434 -9.59 -2.12 -8.91
C GLN A 434 -8.36 -1.25 -9.20
N HIS A 435 -8.06 -0.29 -8.32
CA HIS A 435 -6.92 0.62 -8.50
C HIS A 435 -5.91 0.56 -7.34
N PHE A 436 -5.95 -0.52 -6.54
CA PHE A 436 -4.91 -0.83 -5.55
C PHE A 436 -4.80 -2.35 -5.28
N LYS A 437 -3.60 -2.84 -4.95
CA LYS A 437 -3.41 -4.22 -4.44
C LYS A 437 -3.70 -4.28 -2.94
N ALA A 438 -4.79 -4.93 -2.52
CA ALA A 438 -5.11 -5.09 -1.11
C ALA A 438 -4.05 -5.91 -0.34
N SER A 439 -3.77 -5.54 0.92
CA SER A 439 -2.77 -6.23 1.75
C SER A 439 -3.15 -7.65 2.20
N SER A 440 -4.42 -8.03 2.06
CA SER A 440 -4.87 -9.43 2.13
C SER A 440 -4.28 -10.28 0.99
N ARG A 441 -4.15 -9.70 -0.21
CA ARG A 441 -3.53 -10.31 -1.40
C ARG A 441 -2.01 -10.08 -1.49
N LYS A 442 -1.33 -9.77 -0.39
CA LYS A 442 0.14 -9.51 -0.41
C LYS A 442 0.95 -10.71 -0.94
N GLU A 443 0.54 -11.93 -0.57
CA GLU A 443 1.19 -13.20 -0.93
C GLU A 443 0.77 -13.73 -2.32
N ASP A 444 -0.12 -13.02 -3.02
CA ASP A 444 -0.57 -13.34 -4.38
C ASP A 444 0.56 -13.06 -5.39
N PRO A 445 1.11 -14.10 -6.06
CA PRO A 445 2.21 -13.95 -7.01
C PRO A 445 1.76 -13.29 -8.32
N SER A 446 0.50 -13.45 -8.72
CA SER A 446 -0.04 -12.89 -9.97
C SER A 446 -0.05 -11.36 -10.00
N LEU A 447 -0.01 -10.74 -8.82
CA LEU A 447 0.06 -9.29 -8.63
C LEU A 447 1.37 -8.85 -7.97
N GLU A 448 2.45 -9.64 -7.97
CA GLU A 448 3.63 -9.28 -7.16
C GLU A 448 4.30 -7.97 -7.57
N PHE A 449 4.26 -7.61 -8.85
CA PHE A 449 4.80 -6.34 -9.39
C PHE A 449 4.00 -5.09 -8.96
N ALA A 450 2.77 -5.25 -8.48
CA ALA A 450 1.92 -4.14 -8.05
C ALA A 450 2.18 -3.71 -6.60
N PRO A 451 2.32 -2.40 -6.31
CA PRO A 451 2.58 -1.90 -4.98
C PRO A 451 1.39 -2.14 -4.03
N ILE A 452 1.67 -2.80 -2.90
CA ILE A 452 0.65 -3.16 -1.91
C ILE A 452 0.09 -1.91 -1.24
N ASN A 453 -1.24 -1.77 -1.23
CA ASN A 453 -2.00 -0.77 -0.48
C ASN A 453 -1.56 0.68 -0.79
N LEU A 454 -1.10 0.94 -2.02
CA LEU A 454 -0.69 2.26 -2.50
C LEU A 454 -1.87 3.24 -2.52
N HIS A 455 -1.74 4.35 -1.78
CA HIS A 455 -2.76 5.39 -1.69
C HIS A 455 -2.14 6.77 -1.47
N LEU A 456 -2.76 7.80 -2.04
CA LEU A 456 -2.57 9.19 -1.60
C LEU A 456 -3.31 9.41 -0.27
N GLN A 457 -2.64 10.03 0.70
CA GLN A 457 -3.23 10.65 1.89
C GLN A 457 -3.02 12.16 1.78
N ARG A 458 -4.06 12.90 1.40
CA ARG A 458 -4.03 14.36 1.24
C ARG A 458 -4.74 15.03 2.40
N MET A 459 -4.12 16.05 2.99
CA MET A 459 -4.75 16.94 3.95
C MET A 459 -4.72 18.36 3.39
N TRP A 460 -5.88 18.93 3.07
CA TRP A 460 -6.00 20.37 2.87
C TRP A 460 -6.37 21.03 4.19
N VAL A 461 -5.74 22.16 4.51
CA VAL A 461 -5.95 22.90 5.75
C VAL A 461 -6.15 24.37 5.46
N HIS A 462 -7.14 24.97 6.10
CA HIS A 462 -7.32 26.41 6.17
C HIS A 462 -7.49 26.89 7.61
N ASN A 463 -6.72 27.90 8.03
CA ASN A 463 -6.94 28.63 9.28
C ASN A 463 -7.38 30.06 8.94
N ASP A 464 -8.59 30.43 9.36
CA ASP A 464 -9.19 31.75 9.09
C ASP A 464 -8.38 32.89 9.72
N THR A 465 -7.95 32.72 10.97
CA THR A 465 -7.21 33.72 11.77
C THR A 465 -5.80 34.00 11.23
N LEU A 466 -5.14 32.98 10.66
CA LEU A 466 -3.86 33.13 9.96
C LEU A 466 -4.01 33.54 8.49
N ASN A 467 -5.22 33.48 7.93
CA ASN A 467 -5.49 33.48 6.49
C ASN A 467 -4.57 32.52 5.69
N LYS A 468 -4.17 31.41 6.30
CA LYS A 468 -3.23 30.43 5.71
C LYS A 468 -3.99 29.23 5.16
N THR A 469 -3.65 28.82 3.95
CA THR A 469 -4.20 27.63 3.28
C THR A 469 -3.06 26.81 2.65
N GLY A 470 -3.16 25.49 2.62
CA GLY A 470 -2.21 24.63 1.92
C GLY A 470 -2.63 23.17 1.79
N PHE A 471 -2.04 22.46 0.83
CA PHE A 471 -2.17 21.01 0.66
C PHE A 471 -0.94 20.29 1.23
N HIS A 472 -1.17 19.22 1.97
CA HIS A 472 -0.15 18.37 2.56
C HIS A 472 -0.37 16.93 2.13
N ASP A 473 0.51 16.44 1.25
CA ASP A 473 0.42 15.10 0.67
C ASP A 473 1.40 14.13 1.34
N ILE A 474 0.93 12.92 1.60
CA ILE A 474 1.76 11.77 2.00
C ILE A 474 1.29 10.57 1.16
N VAL A 475 2.20 9.91 0.45
CA VAL A 475 1.88 8.68 -0.28
C VAL A 475 2.20 7.47 0.61
N THR A 476 1.19 6.66 0.92
CA THR A 476 1.37 5.44 1.71
C THR A 476 1.49 4.21 0.82
N VAL A 477 2.43 3.31 1.12
CA VAL A 477 2.62 2.06 0.39
C VAL A 477 3.15 0.94 1.29
N GLY A 478 3.00 -0.31 0.87
CA GLY A 478 3.61 -1.48 1.51
C GLY A 478 5.14 -1.43 1.41
N ALA A 479 5.81 -2.41 2.01
CA ALA A 479 7.24 -2.58 1.79
C ALA A 479 7.49 -3.08 0.36
N PHE A 480 8.42 -2.43 -0.35
CA PHE A 480 8.87 -2.87 -1.67
C PHE A 480 9.60 -4.21 -1.53
N ALA A 481 8.90 -5.31 -1.83
CA ALA A 481 9.38 -6.66 -1.55
C ALA A 481 8.60 -7.72 -2.34
N THR A 482 9.20 -8.89 -2.51
CA THR A 482 8.49 -10.13 -2.84
C THR A 482 7.96 -10.76 -1.55
N HIS A 483 6.64 -10.76 -1.35
CA HIS A 483 6.01 -11.22 -0.10
C HIS A 483 5.71 -12.74 -0.08
N THR A 484 6.19 -13.50 -1.06
CA THR A 484 5.93 -14.94 -1.19
C THR A 484 6.84 -15.78 -0.28
N HIS A 485 6.37 -16.92 0.22
CA HIS A 485 7.13 -17.77 1.16
C HIS A 485 8.51 -18.25 0.65
N LYS A 486 8.71 -18.35 -0.68
CA LYS A 486 10.02 -18.66 -1.26
C LYS A 486 11.06 -17.55 -1.00
N ALA A 487 10.61 -16.29 -0.93
CA ALA A 487 11.45 -15.11 -0.69
C ALA A 487 11.99 -15.02 0.75
N GLU A 488 11.36 -15.72 1.70
CA GLU A 488 11.72 -15.71 3.13
C GLU A 488 13.01 -16.50 3.42
N ARG A 489 13.32 -17.52 2.60
CA ARG A 489 14.52 -18.37 2.76
C ARG A 489 15.79 -17.74 2.18
N THR A 490 15.66 -16.80 1.25
CA THR A 490 16.79 -16.19 0.50
C THR A 490 17.33 -14.90 1.12
N GLY A 491 16.60 -14.28 2.04
CA GLY A 491 17.12 -13.23 2.94
C GLY A 491 17.20 -11.80 2.38
N GLY A 492 16.50 -11.48 1.30
CA GLY A 492 16.35 -10.11 0.77
C GLY A 492 17.42 -9.68 -0.24
N LEU A 493 17.13 -8.66 -1.04
CA LEU A 493 18.02 -8.18 -2.12
C LEU A 493 19.41 -7.78 -1.62
N ILE A 494 19.56 -7.08 -0.49
CA ILE A 494 20.89 -6.76 0.08
C ILE A 494 21.75 -8.02 0.24
N ARG A 495 21.20 -9.09 0.83
CA ARG A 495 21.96 -10.33 1.07
C ARG A 495 22.32 -11.01 -0.25
N LEU A 496 21.39 -11.05 -1.20
CA LEU A 496 21.63 -11.67 -2.50
C LEU A 496 22.69 -10.90 -3.30
N VAL A 497 22.58 -9.57 -3.37
CA VAL A 497 23.59 -8.71 -4.01
C VAL A 497 24.95 -8.83 -3.31
N GLN A 498 24.99 -8.95 -1.98
CA GLN A 498 26.24 -9.13 -1.24
C GLN A 498 26.91 -10.48 -1.56
N GLN A 499 26.14 -11.58 -1.67
CA GLN A 499 26.67 -12.90 -2.07
C GLN A 499 27.30 -12.89 -3.46
N VAL A 500 26.84 -11.98 -4.33
CA VAL A 500 27.31 -11.76 -5.70
C VAL A 500 28.49 -10.78 -5.78
N LYS A 501 28.66 -9.89 -4.79
CA LYS A 501 29.78 -8.93 -4.71
C LYS A 501 30.96 -9.36 -3.83
N ASP A 502 30.84 -10.46 -3.08
CA ASP A 502 31.96 -11.01 -2.30
C ASP A 502 33.02 -11.62 -3.22
N ILE A 503 34.18 -10.97 -3.34
CA ILE A 503 35.28 -11.32 -4.25
C ILE A 503 35.80 -12.76 -4.03
N ASN A 504 35.60 -13.34 -2.84
CA ASN A 504 36.01 -14.72 -2.54
C ASN A 504 34.89 -15.76 -2.82
N SER A 505 33.73 -15.33 -3.28
CA SER A 505 32.58 -16.18 -3.62
C SER A 505 32.65 -16.64 -5.07
N THR A 506 32.36 -17.91 -5.32
CA THR A 506 32.19 -18.45 -6.68
C THR A 506 31.11 -17.70 -7.48
N LYS A 507 30.15 -17.06 -6.80
CA LYS A 507 29.11 -16.23 -7.43
C LYS A 507 29.63 -14.91 -7.98
N ALA A 508 30.73 -14.35 -7.43
CA ALA A 508 31.31 -13.11 -7.95
C ALA A 508 32.06 -13.34 -9.26
N GLU A 509 32.72 -14.49 -9.42
CA GLU A 509 33.32 -14.91 -10.70
C GLU A 509 32.25 -15.10 -11.77
N MET A 510 31.17 -15.83 -11.44
CA MET A 510 30.02 -16.01 -12.35
C MET A 510 29.34 -14.68 -12.72
N ASN A 511 29.25 -13.72 -11.80
CA ASN A 511 28.72 -12.39 -12.10
C ASN A 511 29.67 -11.53 -12.93
N SER A 512 30.99 -11.67 -12.77
CA SER A 512 31.97 -11.03 -13.66
C SER A 512 31.80 -11.54 -15.10
N ILE A 513 31.53 -12.84 -15.27
CA ILE A 513 31.18 -13.43 -16.56
C ILE A 513 29.85 -12.85 -17.10
N THR A 514 28.82 -12.72 -16.27
CA THR A 514 27.55 -12.08 -16.66
C THR A 514 27.73 -10.61 -17.07
N ASN A 515 28.58 -9.85 -16.36
CA ASN A 515 28.90 -8.46 -16.73
C ASN A 515 29.59 -8.41 -18.12
N LYS A 516 30.47 -9.36 -18.45
CA LYS A 516 31.08 -9.46 -19.80
C LYS A 516 30.04 -9.80 -20.87
N ILE A 517 29.17 -10.77 -20.61
CA ILE A 517 28.05 -11.13 -21.51
C ILE A 517 27.16 -9.91 -21.78
N GLN A 518 26.90 -9.08 -20.76
CA GLN A 518 26.12 -7.85 -20.91
C GLN A 518 26.89 -6.77 -21.69
N ALA A 519 28.19 -6.62 -21.50
CA ALA A 519 29.01 -5.67 -22.26
C ALA A 519 29.05 -6.01 -23.76
N GLU A 520 29.21 -7.29 -24.11
CA GLU A 520 29.13 -7.74 -25.51
C GLU A 520 27.72 -7.55 -26.11
N TYR A 521 26.67 -7.71 -25.28
CA TYR A 521 25.30 -7.37 -25.69
C TYR A 521 25.12 -5.87 -25.94
N ASP A 522 25.72 -5.02 -25.10
CA ASP A 522 25.63 -3.56 -25.26
C ASP A 522 26.32 -3.11 -26.57
N ASN A 523 27.40 -3.78 -27.00
CA ASN A 523 28.02 -3.60 -28.32
C ASN A 523 27.06 -4.00 -29.46
N LEU A 524 26.39 -5.16 -29.35
CA LEU A 524 25.38 -5.62 -30.30
C LEU A 524 24.19 -4.65 -30.42
N VAL A 525 23.74 -4.08 -29.31
CA VAL A 525 22.68 -3.06 -29.28
C VAL A 525 23.14 -1.74 -29.90
N ALA A 526 24.40 -1.34 -29.68
CA ALA A 526 24.96 -0.16 -30.32
C ALA A 526 24.97 -0.31 -31.86
N VAL A 527 25.38 -1.46 -32.39
CA VAL A 527 25.33 -1.75 -33.83
C VAL A 527 23.89 -1.76 -34.36
N ARG A 528 22.94 -2.36 -33.62
CA ARG A 528 21.50 -2.36 -34.00
C ARG A 528 20.95 -0.93 -34.11
N ARG A 529 21.25 -0.06 -33.14
CA ARG A 529 20.85 1.36 -33.15
C ARG A 529 21.50 2.16 -34.27
N LEU A 530 22.76 1.87 -34.60
CA LEU A 530 23.44 2.50 -35.74
C LEU A 530 22.77 2.12 -37.06
N ARG A 531 22.39 0.84 -37.25
CA ARG A 531 21.61 0.36 -38.41
C ARG A 531 20.23 1.02 -38.51
N GLU A 532 19.49 1.08 -37.40
CA GLU A 532 18.19 1.76 -37.34
C GLU A 532 18.33 3.24 -37.71
N GLY A 533 19.31 3.94 -37.13
CA GLY A 533 19.62 5.33 -37.47
C GLY A 533 20.16 5.55 -38.89
N ILE A 534 20.75 4.55 -39.55
CA ILE A 534 21.08 4.58 -40.99
C ILE A 534 19.80 4.46 -41.82
N SER A 535 18.85 3.62 -41.39
CA SER A 535 17.56 3.46 -42.07
C SER A 535 16.72 4.75 -42.03
N GLU A 536 16.67 5.42 -40.87
CA GLU A 536 16.03 6.74 -40.72
C GLU A 536 16.70 7.82 -41.60
N ASP A 537 18.03 7.83 -41.68
CA ASP A 537 18.77 8.75 -42.57
C ASP A 537 18.46 8.47 -44.05
N MET A 538 18.34 7.21 -44.46
CA MET A 538 17.98 6.83 -45.83
C MET A 538 16.55 7.26 -46.19
N GLU A 539 15.58 7.08 -45.30
CA GLU A 539 14.21 7.61 -45.48
C GLU A 539 14.20 9.14 -45.58
N LYS A 540 15.01 9.81 -44.77
CA LYS A 540 15.18 11.27 -44.81
C LYS A 540 15.82 11.75 -46.13
N ILE A 541 16.76 11.00 -46.71
CA ILE A 541 17.30 11.29 -48.04
C ILE A 541 16.20 11.24 -49.10
N LEU A 542 15.35 10.21 -49.09
CA LEU A 542 14.23 10.10 -50.03
C LEU A 542 13.26 11.29 -49.90
N MET A 543 12.94 11.73 -48.68
CA MET A 543 12.12 12.93 -48.46
C MET A 543 12.80 14.22 -48.98
N LEU A 544 14.11 14.37 -48.78
CA LEU A 544 14.86 15.55 -49.25
C LEU A 544 14.98 15.60 -50.78
N MET A 545 15.09 14.44 -51.44
CA MET A 545 15.06 14.32 -52.91
C MET A 545 13.69 14.72 -53.45
N GLN A 546 12.59 14.20 -52.88
CA GLN A 546 11.23 14.60 -53.25
C GLN A 546 10.96 16.10 -53.05
N ALA A 547 11.60 16.72 -52.04
CA ALA A 547 11.55 18.15 -51.79
C ALA A 547 12.53 18.99 -52.62
N GLN A 548 13.32 18.38 -53.52
CA GLN A 548 14.39 19.00 -54.32
C GLN A 548 15.46 19.76 -53.48
N GLN A 549 15.70 19.33 -52.24
CA GLN A 549 16.65 19.96 -51.31
C GLN A 549 18.02 19.27 -51.32
N TYR A 550 18.63 19.14 -52.50
CA TYR A 550 19.87 18.38 -52.70
C TYR A 550 21.04 18.84 -51.81
N GLY A 551 21.17 20.15 -51.52
CA GLY A 551 22.19 20.68 -50.62
C GLY A 551 22.09 20.20 -49.16
N ALA A 552 20.95 19.67 -48.73
CA ALA A 552 20.79 19.06 -47.40
C ALA A 552 21.16 17.57 -47.38
N ILE A 553 21.20 16.90 -48.54
CA ILE A 553 21.47 15.46 -48.66
C ILE A 553 22.92 15.14 -48.24
N THR A 554 23.89 15.95 -48.65
CA THR A 554 25.33 15.74 -48.32
C THR A 554 25.56 15.58 -46.82
N ALA A 555 24.91 16.40 -45.99
CA ALA A 555 25.04 16.33 -44.53
C ALA A 555 24.43 15.05 -43.94
N VAL A 556 23.38 14.49 -44.56
CA VAL A 556 22.79 13.21 -44.15
C VAL A 556 23.66 12.04 -44.62
N VAL A 557 24.25 12.12 -45.82
CA VAL A 557 25.20 11.14 -46.35
C VAL A 557 26.47 11.04 -45.51
N ASP A 558 27.01 12.16 -45.04
CA ASP A 558 28.12 12.15 -44.07
C ASP A 558 27.72 11.54 -42.71
N GLY A 559 26.46 11.73 -42.30
CA GLY A 559 25.85 11.05 -41.16
C GLY A 559 25.86 9.52 -41.31
N ILE A 560 25.35 9.01 -42.44
CA ILE A 560 25.38 7.58 -42.78
C ILE A 560 26.82 7.07 -42.79
N ARG A 561 27.74 7.75 -43.50
CA ARG A 561 29.16 7.38 -43.56
C ARG A 561 29.79 7.27 -42.18
N SER A 562 29.48 8.20 -41.27
CA SER A 562 29.96 8.16 -39.89
C SER A 562 29.37 6.97 -39.11
N LYS A 563 28.06 6.71 -39.25
CA LYS A 563 27.38 5.58 -38.58
C LYS A 563 27.91 4.23 -39.07
N THR A 564 28.10 4.04 -40.38
CA THR A 564 28.65 2.79 -40.94
C THR A 564 30.10 2.57 -40.52
N LYS A 565 30.94 3.62 -40.46
CA LYS A 565 32.29 3.51 -39.87
C LYS A 565 32.26 3.08 -38.40
N SER A 566 31.27 3.52 -37.63
CA SER A 566 31.08 3.04 -36.26
C SER A 566 30.59 1.58 -36.18
N ILE A 567 29.85 1.07 -37.17
CA ILE A 567 29.51 -0.36 -37.27
C ILE A 567 30.77 -1.18 -37.60
N LEU A 568 31.53 -0.79 -38.63
CA LEU A 568 32.76 -1.47 -39.02
C LEU A 568 33.82 -1.48 -37.90
N ALA A 569 33.90 -0.41 -37.10
CA ALA A 569 34.78 -0.35 -35.93
C ALA A 569 34.36 -1.28 -34.76
N GLN A 570 33.17 -1.87 -34.80
CA GLN A 570 32.67 -2.87 -33.84
C GLN A 570 32.66 -4.29 -34.45
N TRP A 571 33.00 -4.43 -35.74
CA TRP A 571 32.99 -5.69 -36.47
C TRP A 571 34.38 -6.34 -36.43
N GLU A 572 34.56 -7.34 -35.55
CA GLU A 572 35.80 -8.11 -35.45
C GLU A 572 35.60 -9.57 -35.94
N PRO A 573 35.90 -9.89 -37.22
CA PRO A 573 35.73 -11.23 -37.78
C PRO A 573 36.38 -12.36 -36.97
N ALA A 574 37.52 -12.08 -36.33
CA ALA A 574 38.25 -13.06 -35.54
C ALA A 574 37.53 -13.44 -34.23
N VAL A 575 36.88 -12.47 -33.56
CA VAL A 575 36.12 -12.72 -32.33
C VAL A 575 34.81 -13.45 -32.64
N VAL A 576 34.20 -13.14 -33.79
CA VAL A 576 33.04 -13.87 -34.33
C VAL A 576 33.41 -15.32 -34.64
N GLU A 577 34.49 -15.56 -35.38
CA GLU A 577 34.98 -16.92 -35.68
C GLU A 577 35.34 -17.68 -34.41
N GLU A 578 36.09 -17.07 -33.47
CA GLU A 578 36.47 -17.74 -32.22
C GLU A 578 35.22 -18.19 -31.47
N SER A 579 34.25 -17.29 -31.27
CA SER A 579 33.02 -17.58 -30.52
C SER A 579 32.21 -18.73 -31.15
N LEU A 580 32.10 -18.75 -32.48
CA LEU A 580 31.37 -19.78 -33.22
C LEU A 580 32.12 -21.12 -33.32
N SER A 581 33.46 -21.10 -33.30
CA SER A 581 34.27 -22.31 -33.37
C SER A 581 34.03 -23.26 -32.19
N TYR A 582 33.74 -22.72 -31.00
CA TYR A 582 33.48 -23.51 -29.78
C TYR A 582 32.18 -24.33 -29.82
N ILE A 583 31.20 -23.91 -30.62
CA ILE A 583 29.93 -24.61 -30.80
C ILE A 583 29.92 -25.50 -32.07
N GLY A 584 31.05 -25.57 -32.80
CA GLY A 584 31.24 -26.48 -33.93
C GLY A 584 30.78 -25.96 -35.30
N TRP A 585 30.69 -24.64 -35.48
CA TRP A 585 30.28 -24.04 -36.75
C TRP A 585 31.45 -23.86 -37.76
N PRO A 586 31.31 -24.22 -39.05
CA PRO A 586 30.32 -25.10 -39.67
C PRO A 586 30.94 -26.46 -40.01
N LYS A 587 30.37 -27.56 -39.52
CA LYS A 587 30.46 -28.82 -40.28
C LYS A 587 29.57 -28.69 -41.51
N ASN A 588 30.19 -28.73 -42.70
CA ASN A 588 29.48 -28.77 -43.97
C ASN A 588 28.39 -29.85 -43.95
N SER A 589 27.25 -29.53 -44.57
CA SER A 589 26.13 -30.44 -44.78
C SER A 589 26.49 -31.58 -45.75
N SER A 590 27.18 -32.60 -45.26
CA SER A 590 27.31 -33.90 -45.92
C SER A 590 26.12 -34.80 -45.53
N PRO A 591 25.18 -35.11 -46.44
CA PRO A 591 23.96 -35.83 -46.11
C PRO A 591 24.18 -37.36 -46.03
N ASN A 592 25.14 -37.80 -45.22
CA ASN A 592 25.45 -39.22 -45.01
C ASN A 592 26.22 -39.48 -43.70
N GLU A 593 25.54 -39.38 -42.56
CA GLU A 593 25.86 -40.21 -41.39
C GLU A 593 24.62 -40.30 -40.47
N GLY A 594 23.91 -41.43 -40.56
CA GLY A 594 22.63 -41.61 -39.89
C GLY A 594 22.76 -42.06 -38.44
N VAL A 595 22.56 -41.13 -37.49
CA VAL A 595 22.22 -41.46 -36.09
C VAL A 595 21.05 -40.57 -35.65
N THR A 596 19.84 -41.14 -35.64
CA THR A 596 18.59 -40.44 -35.37
C THR A 596 18.33 -40.23 -33.87
N ASN A 597 18.62 -39.03 -33.35
CA ASN A 597 18.21 -38.60 -32.00
C ASN A 597 16.77 -38.05 -32.01
N HIS A 598 15.79 -38.94 -32.14
CA HIS A 598 14.38 -38.60 -32.37
C HIS A 598 13.71 -37.81 -31.21
N GLU A 599 14.12 -38.06 -29.96
CA GLU A 599 13.61 -37.36 -28.77
C GLU A 599 14.09 -35.89 -28.69
N THR A 600 15.31 -35.62 -29.17
CA THR A 600 15.92 -34.28 -29.07
C THR A 600 15.31 -33.31 -30.09
N GLN A 601 14.99 -33.78 -31.29
CA GLN A 601 14.20 -33.01 -32.28
C GLN A 601 12.79 -32.71 -31.77
N GLN A 602 12.10 -33.67 -31.13
CA GLN A 602 10.81 -33.41 -30.50
C GLN A 602 10.90 -32.36 -29.38
N THR A 603 11.97 -32.38 -28.57
CA THR A 603 12.16 -31.41 -27.49
C THR A 603 12.39 -29.99 -28.02
N MET A 604 13.24 -29.83 -29.04
CA MET A 604 13.49 -28.53 -29.66
C MET A 604 12.25 -28.00 -30.40
N SER A 605 11.55 -28.87 -31.13
CA SER A 605 10.26 -28.55 -31.77
C SER A 605 9.19 -28.18 -30.73
N THR A 606 9.15 -28.84 -29.58
CA THR A 606 8.22 -28.51 -28.49
C THR A 606 8.55 -27.15 -27.86
N ILE A 607 9.83 -26.80 -27.72
CA ILE A 607 10.25 -25.48 -27.19
C ILE A 607 10.02 -24.36 -28.20
N MET A 608 10.31 -24.59 -29.49
CA MET A 608 9.92 -23.68 -30.58
C MET A 608 8.40 -23.47 -30.57
N ARG A 609 7.62 -24.54 -30.60
CA ARG A 609 6.15 -24.50 -30.53
C ARG A 609 5.63 -23.83 -29.25
N LEU A 610 6.26 -24.02 -28.09
CA LEU A 610 5.89 -23.32 -26.86
C LEU A 610 6.23 -21.83 -26.92
N THR A 611 7.29 -21.46 -27.63
CA THR A 611 7.70 -20.05 -27.83
C THR A 611 6.80 -19.36 -28.86
N GLU A 612 6.41 -20.05 -29.94
CA GLU A 612 5.38 -19.63 -30.89
C GLU A 612 4.00 -19.54 -30.23
N GLN A 613 3.60 -20.53 -29.43
CA GLN A 613 2.36 -20.45 -28.65
C GLN A 613 2.41 -19.28 -27.64
N LEU A 614 3.58 -18.94 -27.09
CA LEU A 614 3.76 -17.76 -26.26
C LEU A 614 3.69 -16.44 -27.05
N SER A 615 4.09 -16.40 -28.32
CA SER A 615 3.90 -15.23 -29.20
C SER A 615 2.45 -15.08 -29.67
N MET A 616 1.69 -16.18 -29.81
CA MET A 616 0.26 -16.13 -30.12
C MET A 616 -0.59 -15.44 -29.03
N PHE A 617 -0.12 -15.35 -27.77
CA PHE A 617 -0.82 -14.59 -26.72
C PHE A 617 -0.74 -13.06 -26.89
N ASP A 618 0.03 -12.53 -27.85
CA ASP A 618 -0.03 -11.11 -28.22
C ASP A 618 -1.20 -10.80 -29.16
N ALA A 619 -1.86 -11.82 -29.75
CA ALA A 619 -3.05 -11.65 -30.59
C ALA A 619 -4.34 -11.87 -29.77
N ASN A 620 -5.20 -10.85 -29.72
CA ASN A 620 -6.50 -10.88 -29.05
C ASN A 620 -7.34 -12.11 -29.45
N SER A 621 -7.38 -13.14 -28.61
CA SER A 621 -8.32 -14.26 -28.72
C SER A 621 -8.52 -14.96 -27.39
N ASP A 622 -9.78 -15.30 -27.10
CA ASP A 622 -10.18 -16.02 -25.90
C ASP A 622 -9.79 -17.50 -25.99
N CYS A 623 -9.22 -18.03 -24.91
CA CYS A 623 -9.24 -19.46 -24.64
C CYS A 623 -9.06 -19.70 -23.14
N ASP A 624 -10.06 -20.32 -22.53
CA ASP A 624 -10.02 -20.86 -21.18
C ASP A 624 -9.29 -22.19 -21.13
N THR A 625 -8.88 -22.59 -19.92
CA THR A 625 -8.40 -23.94 -19.55
C THR A 625 -7.02 -24.33 -20.09
N PHE A 626 -6.01 -24.35 -19.20
CA PHE A 626 -5.08 -25.49 -19.09
C PHE A 626 -4.42 -25.48 -17.71
N ASP A 627 -4.63 -26.56 -16.96
CA ASP A 627 -4.17 -26.70 -15.57
C ASP A 627 -2.65 -26.89 -15.45
N ALA A 628 -2.09 -26.35 -14.37
CA ALA A 628 -0.67 -26.44 -14.06
C ALA A 628 -0.34 -27.72 -13.27
N SER A 629 -0.11 -28.83 -13.98
CA SER A 629 0.53 -30.01 -13.37
C SER A 629 1.32 -30.86 -14.37
N SER A 630 2.65 -30.92 -14.11
CA SER A 630 3.65 -31.98 -14.39
C SER A 630 4.91 -31.41 -15.05
N SER A 631 6.14 -31.82 -14.72
CA SER A 631 6.60 -32.84 -13.76
C SER A 631 8.07 -32.63 -13.39
N SER A 632 8.46 -32.93 -12.15
CA SER A 632 9.79 -33.48 -11.85
C SER A 632 9.61 -34.94 -11.44
N SER A 633 10.17 -35.87 -12.21
CA SER A 633 10.03 -37.31 -11.97
C SER A 633 11.35 -37.90 -11.51
N SER A 634 11.35 -38.49 -10.31
CA SER A 634 12.29 -39.53 -9.91
C SER A 634 11.50 -40.67 -9.27
N LYS A 635 11.74 -41.89 -9.76
CA LYS A 635 11.24 -43.20 -9.29
C LYS A 635 11.60 -43.44 -7.80
N GLU A 636 10.98 -44.32 -7.02
CA GLU A 636 9.94 -45.36 -7.22
C GLU A 636 9.26 -45.57 -5.82
N THR A 637 8.17 -46.30 -5.56
CA THR A 637 7.47 -47.40 -6.28
C THR A 637 5.93 -47.17 -6.34
N SER A 638 5.12 -48.24 -6.26
CA SER A 638 3.64 -48.31 -6.14
C SER A 638 3.32 -49.62 -5.33
N PRO A 639 2.07 -50.05 -4.98
CA PRO A 639 0.81 -49.88 -5.75
C PRO A 639 -0.53 -49.67 -4.98
N THR A 640 -1.59 -49.40 -5.77
CA THR A 640 -3.04 -49.65 -5.54
C THR A 640 -3.77 -49.01 -4.34
N GLY A 641 -4.96 -48.42 -4.51
CA GLY A 641 -5.72 -48.22 -5.74
C GLY A 641 -7.01 -47.40 -5.59
N GLU A 642 -7.53 -46.99 -6.76
CA GLU A 642 -8.94 -46.67 -7.09
C GLU A 642 -9.67 -45.54 -6.32
N THR A 643 -9.75 -44.39 -7.00
CA THR A 643 -10.86 -43.44 -6.90
C THR A 643 -12.13 -44.02 -7.56
N PRO A 644 -13.31 -43.40 -7.34
CA PRO A 644 -13.84 -42.64 -8.47
C PRO A 644 -14.35 -41.23 -8.12
N THR A 645 -14.40 -40.42 -9.17
CA THR A 645 -14.79 -39.01 -9.24
C THR A 645 -16.31 -38.80 -9.22
N LEU A 646 -16.74 -37.57 -8.91
CA LEU A 646 -18.08 -37.08 -9.28
C LEU A 646 -18.02 -35.62 -9.79
N SER A 647 -18.72 -35.40 -10.90
CA SER A 647 -18.84 -34.11 -11.60
C SER A 647 -20.00 -33.26 -11.09
N SER A 648 -19.97 -31.96 -11.40
CA SER A 648 -21.06 -31.02 -11.14
C SER A 648 -22.29 -31.28 -12.01
N SER A 649 -23.48 -31.25 -11.40
CA SER A 649 -24.73 -30.85 -12.06
C SER A 649 -25.82 -30.52 -11.02
N VAL A 650 -26.69 -29.58 -11.36
CA VAL A 650 -27.87 -29.11 -10.62
C VAL A 650 -29.06 -29.43 -11.55
N PRO A 651 -30.19 -30.07 -11.13
CA PRO A 651 -31.14 -29.38 -10.24
C PRO A 651 -32.13 -30.23 -9.37
N ASN A 652 -32.74 -29.53 -8.40
CA ASN A 652 -34.14 -29.64 -7.91
C ASN A 652 -34.74 -30.90 -7.23
N ILE A 653 -35.61 -30.58 -6.24
CA ILE A 653 -36.80 -31.31 -5.72
C ILE A 653 -36.63 -32.38 -4.60
N SER A 654 -37.21 -32.02 -3.45
CA SER A 654 -37.72 -32.78 -2.27
C SER A 654 -37.45 -34.29 -2.09
N ASN A 655 -36.98 -34.67 -0.89
CA ASN A 655 -37.85 -35.27 0.17
C ASN A 655 -37.10 -35.68 1.46
N TYR A 656 -37.78 -35.59 2.61
CA TYR A 656 -37.42 -36.22 3.89
C TYR A 656 -37.77 -37.73 3.85
N PRO A 657 -37.08 -38.66 4.58
CA PRO A 657 -37.33 -38.80 6.04
C PRO A 657 -36.24 -39.45 6.96
N LYS A 658 -36.40 -39.20 8.27
CA LYS A 658 -36.23 -40.09 9.47
C LYS A 658 -34.95 -40.97 9.61
N LYS A 659 -34.06 -40.75 10.60
CA LYS A 659 -34.13 -41.06 12.07
C LYS A 659 -33.61 -42.45 12.51
N LYS A 660 -32.46 -42.48 13.23
CA LYS A 660 -32.09 -43.23 14.47
C LYS A 660 -30.55 -43.14 14.64
N VAL A 661 -29.97 -42.51 15.66
CA VAL A 661 -29.99 -42.75 17.13
C VAL A 661 -29.24 -44.03 17.54
N ALA A 662 -28.06 -43.83 18.13
CA ALA A 662 -27.48 -44.62 19.22
C ALA A 662 -26.55 -43.70 20.03
N GLU A 663 -26.61 -43.78 21.36
CA GLU A 663 -25.88 -42.92 22.31
C GLU A 663 -24.58 -43.60 22.76
N THR A 664 -23.55 -42.82 23.12
CA THR A 664 -22.74 -43.13 24.31
C THR A 664 -22.09 -41.87 24.87
N GLU A 665 -22.01 -41.80 26.19
CA GLU A 665 -21.62 -40.62 26.98
C GLU A 665 -20.13 -40.57 27.36
N LEU A 666 -19.63 -39.35 27.63
CA LEU A 666 -18.51 -39.01 28.55
C LEU A 666 -17.10 -39.56 28.15
N GLN A 667 -15.97 -38.96 28.52
CA GLN A 667 -15.66 -38.03 29.62
C GLN A 667 -14.39 -37.21 29.25
N PHE A 668 -14.29 -35.94 29.66
CA PHE A 668 -13.05 -35.16 29.57
C PHE A 668 -12.30 -35.19 30.90
N HIS A 669 -11.02 -35.57 30.90
CA HIS A 669 -10.11 -35.33 32.02
C HIS A 669 -9.08 -34.26 31.63
N ASN A 670 -9.14 -33.11 32.31
CA ASN A 670 -7.99 -32.22 32.47
C ASN A 670 -7.19 -32.72 33.67
N ASP A 671 -5.87 -32.79 33.53
CA ASP A 671 -4.94 -32.69 34.66
C ASP A 671 -3.53 -32.34 34.18
N TYR A 672 -2.66 -32.02 35.14
CA TYR A 672 -1.22 -31.69 35.09
C TYR A 672 -0.81 -30.22 35.18
N PHE A 673 -0.86 -29.70 36.41
CA PHE A 673 0.30 -29.04 37.03
C PHE A 673 0.25 -29.14 38.56
N LYS A 674 1.18 -29.93 39.12
CA LYS A 674 1.70 -29.97 40.51
C LYS A 674 2.63 -31.18 40.58
N ASN A 675 3.71 -31.24 41.34
CA ASN A 675 4.60 -30.29 42.05
C ASN A 675 5.48 -31.26 42.84
N GLU A 676 6.79 -31.09 42.83
CA GLU A 676 7.64 -31.58 43.92
C GLU A 676 8.37 -30.38 44.54
N ILE A 677 8.52 -30.42 45.86
CA ILE A 677 8.99 -29.35 46.74
C ILE A 677 9.99 -30.00 47.69
N GLU A 678 11.14 -29.35 47.91
CA GLU A 678 11.78 -29.19 49.22
C GLU A 678 12.90 -28.13 49.05
N GLU A 679 12.78 -26.97 49.71
CA GLU A 679 13.40 -26.62 51.02
C GLU A 679 14.91 -26.33 50.93
N ARG A 680 15.54 -25.34 51.58
CA ARG A 680 15.28 -24.11 52.38
C ARG A 680 16.55 -23.21 52.15
N ASP A 681 16.78 -21.97 52.60
CA ASP A 681 16.24 -21.17 53.70
C ASP A 681 16.55 -19.65 53.52
N ARG A 682 15.78 -18.80 54.21
CA ARG A 682 16.07 -17.42 54.73
C ARG A 682 16.81 -16.32 53.93
N GLY A 683 16.08 -15.21 53.75
CA GLY A 683 16.53 -13.83 54.05
C GLY A 683 17.34 -13.09 52.96
N GLY A 684 17.24 -11.76 52.81
CA GLY A 684 16.41 -10.77 53.50
C GLY A 684 16.99 -9.35 53.38
N LEU A 685 16.11 -8.37 53.15
CA LEU A 685 16.32 -6.90 53.24
C LEU A 685 17.11 -6.15 52.15
N ASN A 686 16.55 -4.98 51.84
CA ASN A 686 17.13 -3.92 51.00
C ASN A 686 18.37 -3.31 51.66
N HIS A 687 19.28 -2.74 50.87
CA HIS A 687 19.83 -1.40 51.15
C HIS A 687 20.35 -0.71 49.88
N SER A 688 20.04 0.58 49.75
CA SER A 688 20.71 1.50 48.83
C SER A 688 22.00 2.01 49.48
N PHE A 689 23.09 2.24 48.73
CA PHE A 689 23.87 3.50 48.76
C PHE A 689 25.05 3.56 47.76
N ARG A 690 25.22 4.74 47.16
CA ARG A 690 26.45 5.42 46.67
C ARG A 690 27.71 4.63 46.22
N SER A 691 28.08 4.88 44.96
CA SER A 691 29.30 5.61 44.51
C SER A 691 30.58 5.52 45.36
N VAL A 692 31.74 5.27 44.70
CA VAL A 692 32.93 6.18 44.68
C VAL A 692 34.15 5.57 43.94
N ARG A 693 34.81 6.42 43.11
CA ARG A 693 36.20 6.33 42.55
C ARG A 693 36.59 5.15 41.62
N LEU A 694 37.66 5.19 40.82
CA LEU A 694 38.46 6.19 40.07
C LEU A 694 39.75 5.46 39.62
N SER A 695 40.02 5.32 38.33
CA SER A 695 41.39 5.11 37.83
C SER A 695 41.51 5.48 36.35
N LYS A 696 42.38 6.48 36.07
CA LYS A 696 42.97 6.74 34.75
C LYS A 696 44.18 5.80 34.57
N PRO A 697 44.60 5.51 33.33
CA PRO A 697 45.74 6.28 32.82
C PRO A 697 45.59 6.82 31.38
N LYS A 698 46.46 7.81 31.12
CA LYS A 698 47.00 8.40 29.88
C LYS A 698 46.82 7.53 28.61
N ILE A 699 46.38 8.03 27.45
CA ILE A 699 46.93 9.14 26.61
C ILE A 699 48.38 8.89 26.18
N ASP A 700 48.55 8.48 24.94
CA ASP A 700 49.58 9.03 24.05
C ASP A 700 48.86 9.55 22.80
N GLY A 701 49.37 10.65 22.24
CA GLY A 701 48.77 11.31 21.09
C GLY A 701 49.78 11.49 19.97
N GLN A 702 49.33 11.23 18.74
CA GLN A 702 49.97 11.77 17.54
C GLN A 702 48.91 12.42 16.66
N SER A 703 48.84 13.75 16.76
CA SER A 703 48.31 14.59 15.69
C SER A 703 49.29 14.59 14.53
N LEU A 704 48.79 14.66 13.29
CA LEU A 704 49.30 15.60 12.28
C LEU A 704 48.28 15.77 11.15
N SER A 705 47.97 17.02 10.85
CA SER A 705 47.17 17.48 9.69
C SER A 705 47.96 17.35 8.39
N PHE A 706 47.30 17.34 7.22
CA PHE A 706 47.79 18.09 6.04
C PHE A 706 46.72 18.38 4.97
N ASP A 707 46.49 19.68 4.78
CA ASP A 707 46.15 20.48 3.59
C ASP A 707 45.14 20.09 2.48
N TYR A 708 44.26 21.08 2.24
CA TYR A 708 43.63 21.38 0.97
C TYR A 708 44.64 21.98 -0.02
N THR A 709 44.67 21.51 -1.28
CA THR A 709 44.56 22.34 -2.51
C THR A 709 44.83 21.51 -3.78
N LYS A 710 43.90 21.50 -4.75
CA LYS A 710 44.24 21.47 -6.19
C LYS A 710 43.05 21.82 -7.10
N ARG A 711 43.16 23.01 -7.68
CA ARG A 711 42.75 23.52 -9.02
C ARG A 711 41.50 22.97 -9.72
N HIS A 712 40.71 23.93 -10.22
CA HIS A 712 39.69 23.77 -11.25
C HIS A 712 40.21 23.03 -12.51
N GLY A 713 39.35 22.19 -13.06
CA GLY A 713 39.41 21.71 -14.45
C GLY A 713 37.99 21.73 -15.04
N SER A 714 37.85 22.27 -16.24
CA SER A 714 36.57 22.31 -16.96
C SER A 714 36.17 20.91 -17.41
N LEU A 715 34.92 20.49 -17.15
CA LEU A 715 34.36 19.23 -17.66
C LEU A 715 33.08 19.52 -18.45
N ARG A 716 33.12 19.19 -19.75
CA ARG A 716 31.95 19.18 -20.64
C ARG A 716 31.05 18.00 -20.27
N HIS A 717 29.76 18.15 -20.54
CA HIS A 717 28.78 17.07 -20.38
C HIS A 717 28.95 16.02 -21.47
N ASP A 718 29.32 14.80 -21.07
CA ASP A 718 29.16 13.58 -21.86
C ASP A 718 28.40 12.54 -21.02
N PHE A 719 27.11 12.33 -21.30
CA PHE A 719 26.31 11.28 -20.67
C PHE A 719 26.66 9.90 -21.27
N LYS A 720 27.71 9.25 -20.75
CA LYS A 720 27.97 7.84 -21.05
C LYS A 720 27.06 6.93 -20.22
N SER A 721 25.94 6.54 -20.82
CA SER A 721 25.01 5.54 -20.31
C SER A 721 25.60 4.12 -20.42
N SER A 722 26.34 3.70 -19.39
CA SER A 722 26.68 2.28 -19.16
C SER A 722 26.46 1.92 -17.69
N ALA A 723 25.18 1.76 -17.32
CA ALA A 723 24.79 1.34 -15.98
C ALA A 723 24.99 -0.18 -15.80
N SER A 724 26.25 -0.62 -15.76
CA SER A 724 26.60 -1.94 -15.23
C SER A 724 26.20 -2.04 -13.75
N LEU A 725 26.12 -3.26 -13.20
CA LEU A 725 25.68 -3.55 -11.81
C LEU A 725 26.54 -2.89 -10.68
N GLU A 726 27.53 -2.07 -11.04
CA GLU A 726 28.65 -1.68 -10.19
C GLU A 726 28.49 -0.30 -9.54
N GLN A 727 27.68 0.62 -10.09
CA GLN A 727 27.60 2.01 -9.60
C GLN A 727 26.72 2.23 -8.35
N VAL A 728 26.09 1.19 -7.79
CA VAL A 728 25.20 1.31 -6.62
C VAL A 728 26.02 1.37 -5.32
N SER A 729 25.83 2.42 -4.51
CA SER A 729 26.82 2.92 -3.53
C SER A 729 26.77 2.25 -2.16
N TYR A 730 26.92 0.92 -2.10
CA TYR A 730 26.88 0.13 -0.86
C TYR A 730 28.13 0.19 0.04
N ARG A 731 29.02 1.18 -0.11
CA ARG A 731 30.35 1.17 0.54
C ARG A 731 30.31 0.93 2.06
N SER A 732 29.48 1.65 2.82
CA SER A 732 29.46 1.51 4.30
C SER A 732 28.93 0.14 4.77
N LEU A 733 27.87 -0.35 4.11
CA LEU A 733 27.23 -1.64 4.42
C LEU A 733 28.12 -2.84 4.06
N VAL A 734 28.94 -2.71 3.01
CA VAL A 734 29.89 -3.76 2.58
C VAL A 734 31.08 -3.87 3.52
N ASP A 735 31.62 -2.76 4.04
CA ASP A 735 32.82 -2.78 4.89
C ASP A 735 32.53 -3.21 6.34
N SER A 736 31.30 -3.02 6.84
CA SER A 736 30.94 -3.22 8.25
C SER A 736 30.87 -4.68 8.75
N LEU A 737 31.06 -5.68 7.87
CA LEU A 737 31.06 -7.11 8.22
C LEU A 737 32.37 -7.85 7.86
N ARG A 738 33.44 -7.11 7.54
CA ARG A 738 34.73 -7.70 7.12
C ARG A 738 35.57 -8.34 8.24
N ASN A 739 35.14 -8.25 9.49
CA ASN A 739 35.80 -8.88 10.63
C ASN A 739 34.87 -9.89 11.32
N ASP A 740 34.74 -11.09 10.74
CA ASP A 740 34.98 -12.32 11.51
C ASP A 740 35.07 -13.59 10.63
N LYS A 741 35.80 -14.59 11.15
CA LYS A 741 35.99 -15.95 10.57
C LYS A 741 36.86 -16.08 9.31
N LYS A 742 38.17 -15.97 9.49
CA LYS A 742 39.13 -16.82 8.75
C LYS A 742 39.11 -18.24 9.32
N LYS A 743 38.60 -19.23 8.59
CA LYS A 743 39.11 -20.61 8.65
C LYS A 743 38.72 -21.44 7.41
N ALA A 744 39.68 -22.26 6.99
CA ALA A 744 39.74 -23.09 5.80
C ALA A 744 38.44 -23.77 5.34
N ILE A 745 38.29 -23.86 4.01
CA ILE A 745 38.08 -25.12 3.28
C ILE A 745 38.78 -24.98 1.91
N GLU A 746 39.67 -25.91 1.63
CA GLU A 746 40.29 -26.10 0.32
C GLU A 746 39.75 -27.42 -0.23
N LEU A 747 38.82 -27.38 -1.18
CA LEU A 747 38.26 -28.58 -1.84
C LEU A 747 37.57 -28.23 -3.16
N ARG A 748 38.00 -28.91 -4.23
CA ARG A 748 37.45 -28.92 -5.60
C ARG A 748 37.24 -27.55 -6.28
N ARG A 749 38.30 -27.09 -6.94
CA ARG A 749 38.19 -26.27 -8.15
C ARG A 749 37.76 -27.17 -9.33
N GLU A 750 36.47 -27.16 -9.66
CA GLU A 750 36.04 -27.46 -11.02
C GLU A 750 36.04 -26.15 -11.80
N SER A 751 37.07 -25.95 -12.63
CA SER A 751 37.16 -24.81 -13.55
C SER A 751 36.00 -24.87 -14.54
N ALA A 752 35.24 -23.78 -14.68
CA ALA A 752 34.03 -23.69 -15.50
C ALA A 752 34.29 -23.61 -17.02
N THR A 753 35.19 -24.46 -17.52
CA THR A 753 35.46 -24.68 -18.94
C THR A 753 35.20 -26.14 -19.26
N LEU A 754 34.03 -26.41 -19.86
CA LEU A 754 33.78 -27.69 -20.52
C LEU A 754 34.89 -27.97 -21.55
N PRO A 755 35.31 -29.23 -21.74
CA PRO A 755 36.22 -29.58 -22.82
C PRO A 755 35.62 -29.14 -24.16
N ALA A 756 36.44 -28.54 -25.03
CA ALA A 756 36.04 -28.23 -26.39
C ALA A 756 35.73 -29.54 -27.13
N VAL A 757 34.48 -29.77 -27.47
CA VAL A 757 34.06 -30.93 -28.28
C VAL A 757 34.46 -30.65 -29.72
N GLY A 758 35.64 -31.14 -30.09
CA GLY A 758 36.23 -30.98 -31.42
C GLY A 758 36.65 -29.54 -31.69
N GLN A 759 37.94 -29.23 -31.48
CA GLN A 759 38.52 -28.09 -32.20
C GLN A 759 38.36 -28.35 -33.70
N LEU A 760 37.69 -27.44 -34.40
CA LEU A 760 37.70 -27.41 -35.87
C LEU A 760 39.15 -27.39 -36.35
N ASP A 761 39.42 -28.11 -37.43
CA ASP A 761 40.73 -28.11 -38.05
C ASP A 761 41.08 -26.70 -38.56
N GLN A 762 42.37 -26.36 -38.55
CA GLN A 762 42.82 -25.00 -38.83
C GLN A 762 42.37 -24.51 -40.22
N ALA A 763 42.30 -25.39 -41.22
CA ALA A 763 41.86 -25.03 -42.56
C ALA A 763 40.38 -24.61 -42.61
N THR A 764 39.50 -25.27 -41.85
CA THR A 764 38.10 -24.84 -41.71
C THR A 764 38.00 -23.48 -41.01
N ARG A 765 38.80 -23.24 -39.97
CA ARG A 765 38.83 -21.94 -39.27
C ARG A 765 39.33 -20.79 -40.16
N ASP A 766 40.37 -21.03 -40.96
CA ASP A 766 40.90 -20.05 -41.90
C ASP A 766 39.88 -19.71 -43.01
N ASN A 767 39.14 -20.71 -43.50
CA ASN A 767 38.03 -20.51 -44.46
C ASN A 767 36.87 -19.69 -43.85
N ASN A 768 36.47 -20.01 -42.61
CA ASN A 768 35.45 -19.27 -41.87
C ASN A 768 35.83 -17.80 -41.69
N LEU A 769 37.09 -17.55 -41.31
CA LEU A 769 37.62 -16.21 -41.11
C LEU A 769 37.66 -15.41 -42.42
N ALA A 770 37.97 -16.05 -43.55
CA ALA A 770 37.90 -15.42 -44.86
C ALA A 770 36.46 -15.02 -45.24
N PHE A 771 35.48 -15.91 -45.00
CA PHE A 771 34.07 -15.59 -45.21
C PHE A 771 33.59 -14.41 -44.35
N LEU A 772 33.92 -14.40 -43.06
CA LEU A 772 33.53 -13.31 -42.15
C LEU A 772 34.22 -11.97 -42.46
N ARG A 773 35.43 -11.99 -43.03
CA ARG A 773 36.05 -10.77 -43.58
C ARG A 773 35.26 -10.21 -44.76
N ASN A 774 34.78 -11.07 -45.67
CA ASN A 774 33.96 -10.64 -46.81
C ASN A 774 32.64 -9.97 -46.37
N VAL A 775 32.03 -10.39 -45.25
CA VAL A 775 30.83 -9.72 -44.70
C VAL A 775 31.10 -8.25 -44.37
N GLY A 776 32.26 -7.94 -43.76
CA GLY A 776 32.65 -6.56 -43.48
C GLY A 776 32.89 -5.75 -44.75
N ILE A 777 33.54 -6.36 -45.76
CA ILE A 777 33.80 -5.74 -47.07
C ILE A 777 32.48 -5.41 -47.79
N MET A 778 31.50 -6.32 -47.80
CA MET A 778 30.19 -6.07 -48.43
C MET A 778 29.45 -4.86 -47.83
N VAL A 779 29.60 -4.58 -46.54
CA VAL A 779 29.01 -3.38 -45.89
C VAL A 779 29.70 -2.10 -46.37
N GLU A 780 31.03 -2.13 -46.53
CA GLU A 780 31.81 -0.99 -47.01
C GLU A 780 31.58 -0.73 -48.51
N ASP A 781 31.54 -1.78 -49.33
CA ASP A 781 31.24 -1.71 -50.77
C ASP A 781 29.81 -1.20 -51.02
N SER A 782 28.81 -1.73 -50.31
CA SER A 782 27.40 -1.30 -50.45
C SER A 782 27.23 0.18 -50.11
N LEU A 783 27.90 0.65 -49.03
CA LEU A 783 27.90 2.08 -48.68
C LEU A 783 28.59 2.91 -49.76
N THR A 784 29.73 2.44 -50.29
CA THR A 784 30.50 3.18 -51.30
C THR A 784 29.67 3.39 -52.57
N CYS A 785 29.03 2.34 -53.09
CA CYS A 785 28.10 2.43 -54.22
C CYS A 785 26.95 3.41 -53.98
N LEU A 786 26.32 3.38 -52.80
CA LEU A 786 25.24 4.32 -52.45
C LEU A 786 25.75 5.79 -52.38
N VAL A 787 26.93 6.00 -51.80
CA VAL A 787 27.56 7.33 -51.67
C VAL A 787 27.95 7.90 -53.04
N GLU A 788 28.48 7.08 -53.95
CA GLU A 788 28.83 7.49 -55.31
C GLU A 788 27.59 7.93 -56.10
N GLU A 789 26.50 7.14 -56.07
CA GLU A 789 25.27 7.46 -56.79
C GLU A 789 24.57 8.71 -56.22
N LEU A 790 24.53 8.86 -54.88
CA LEU A 790 24.00 10.06 -54.23
C LEU A 790 24.83 11.30 -54.53
N ASN A 791 26.17 11.18 -54.58
CA ASN A 791 27.02 12.29 -55.01
C ASN A 791 26.75 12.67 -56.48
N ARG A 792 26.53 11.71 -57.38
CA ARG A 792 26.17 12.00 -58.78
C ARG A 792 24.89 12.83 -58.86
N VAL A 793 23.84 12.42 -58.13
CA VAL A 793 22.56 13.14 -58.12
C VAL A 793 22.69 14.54 -57.48
N VAL A 794 23.43 14.67 -56.37
CA VAL A 794 23.66 15.98 -55.72
C VAL A 794 24.49 16.93 -56.61
N ILE A 795 25.46 16.42 -57.37
CA ILE A 795 26.24 17.22 -58.33
C ILE A 795 25.35 17.68 -59.50
N ASN A 796 24.49 16.81 -60.00
CA ASN A 796 23.61 17.11 -61.14
C ASN A 796 22.41 18.00 -60.76
N ASN A 797 22.03 18.07 -59.47
CA ASN A 797 20.82 18.76 -58.97
C ASN A 797 19.51 18.32 -59.67
N ASP A 798 19.50 17.11 -60.21
CA ASP A 798 18.36 16.51 -60.91
C ASP A 798 18.36 15.00 -60.62
N SER A 799 17.17 14.42 -60.55
CA SER A 799 16.96 13.00 -60.20
C SER A 799 15.75 12.47 -60.94
N SER A 800 15.99 11.57 -61.89
CA SER A 800 14.93 10.84 -62.59
C SER A 800 14.28 9.78 -61.69
N ASP A 801 13.11 9.27 -62.10
CA ASP A 801 12.49 8.12 -61.43
C ASP A 801 13.38 6.85 -61.49
N GLU A 802 14.20 6.69 -62.54
CA GLU A 802 15.19 5.61 -62.62
C GLU A 802 16.34 5.79 -61.60
N ASP A 803 16.78 7.02 -61.34
CA ASP A 803 17.77 7.32 -60.30
C ASP A 803 17.20 7.01 -58.91
N LEU A 804 15.93 7.36 -58.67
CA LEU A 804 15.23 7.08 -57.41
C LEU A 804 15.11 5.58 -57.14
N GLU A 805 14.68 4.78 -58.12
CA GLU A 805 14.60 3.31 -57.95
C GLU A 805 15.97 2.66 -57.79
N ARG A 806 16.99 3.14 -58.52
CA ARG A 806 18.36 2.66 -58.32
C ARG A 806 18.89 3.00 -56.92
N ILE A 807 18.61 4.19 -56.41
CA ILE A 807 18.98 4.59 -55.05
C ILE A 807 18.24 3.74 -54.01
N ARG A 808 16.95 3.41 -54.20
CA ARG A 808 16.24 2.45 -53.33
C ARG A 808 16.95 1.08 -53.31
N GLY A 809 17.30 0.53 -54.47
CA GLY A 809 18.03 -0.73 -54.56
C GLY A 809 19.39 -0.71 -53.84
N LEU A 810 20.13 0.40 -53.93
CA LEU A 810 21.38 0.59 -53.19
C LEU A 810 21.17 0.76 -51.68
N MET A 811 20.11 1.47 -51.26
CA MET A 811 19.70 1.57 -49.85
C MET A 811 19.33 0.20 -49.26
N ASP A 812 18.65 -0.66 -50.03
CA ASP A 812 18.33 -2.03 -49.62
C ASP A 812 19.57 -2.93 -49.57
N GLY A 813 20.56 -2.73 -50.45
CA GLY A 813 21.88 -3.37 -50.36
C GLY A 813 22.63 -3.00 -49.07
N VAL A 814 22.65 -1.71 -48.70
CA VAL A 814 23.20 -1.24 -47.41
C VAL A 814 22.43 -1.81 -46.21
N ARG A 815 21.09 -1.89 -46.30
CA ARG A 815 20.24 -2.50 -45.27
C ARG A 815 20.55 -3.99 -45.08
N SER A 816 20.59 -4.76 -46.18
CA SER A 816 20.84 -6.21 -46.18
C SER A 816 22.24 -6.57 -45.68
N SER A 817 23.27 -5.87 -46.15
CA SER A 817 24.66 -6.09 -45.72
C SER A 817 24.85 -5.78 -44.23
N GLY A 818 24.25 -4.69 -43.73
CA GLY A 818 24.20 -4.37 -42.31
C GLY A 818 23.39 -5.37 -41.46
N ASP A 819 22.32 -5.94 -42.02
CA ASP A 819 21.54 -7.01 -41.37
C ASP A 819 22.36 -8.29 -41.20
N ASP A 820 23.17 -8.68 -42.20
CA ASP A 820 24.01 -9.87 -42.10
C ASP A 820 25.17 -9.68 -41.12
N ALA A 821 25.82 -8.51 -41.08
CA ALA A 821 26.79 -8.20 -40.02
C ALA A 821 26.15 -8.28 -38.62
N ALA A 822 24.97 -7.67 -38.42
CA ALA A 822 24.25 -7.73 -37.14
C ALA A 822 23.81 -9.16 -36.77
N ARG A 823 23.44 -9.99 -37.76
CA ARG A 823 23.11 -11.42 -37.60
C ARG A 823 24.30 -12.21 -37.07
N TRP A 824 25.48 -12.05 -37.68
CA TRP A 824 26.69 -12.76 -37.26
C TRP A 824 27.19 -12.31 -35.88
N MET A 825 27.10 -11.01 -35.55
CA MET A 825 27.39 -10.54 -34.18
C MET A 825 26.43 -11.15 -33.15
N ARG A 826 25.15 -11.29 -33.47
CA ARG A 826 24.16 -11.94 -32.60
C ARG A 826 24.49 -13.43 -32.38
N LEU A 827 24.85 -14.14 -33.44
CA LEU A 827 25.26 -15.55 -33.36
C LEU A 827 26.51 -15.74 -32.51
N ALA A 828 27.52 -14.88 -32.68
CA ALA A 828 28.72 -14.89 -31.85
C ALA A 828 28.42 -14.61 -30.37
N HIS A 829 27.56 -13.62 -30.08
CA HIS A 829 27.11 -13.31 -28.72
C HIS A 829 26.35 -14.47 -28.07
N ALA A 830 25.45 -15.11 -28.80
CA ALA A 830 24.72 -16.28 -28.32
C ALA A 830 25.65 -17.48 -28.09
N ALA A 831 26.63 -17.73 -28.96
CA ALA A 831 27.66 -18.75 -28.76
C ALA A 831 28.54 -18.45 -27.53
N PHE A 832 28.92 -17.18 -27.32
CA PHE A 832 29.65 -16.72 -26.14
C PHE A 832 28.84 -16.94 -24.85
N ARG A 833 27.52 -16.65 -24.87
CA ARG A 833 26.59 -16.98 -23.77
C ARG A 833 26.56 -18.48 -23.50
N LEU A 834 26.35 -19.32 -24.52
CA LEU A 834 26.36 -20.78 -24.38
C LEU A 834 27.67 -21.30 -23.77
N ARG A 835 28.82 -20.75 -24.17
CA ARG A 835 30.16 -21.06 -23.64
C ARG A 835 30.27 -20.69 -22.15
N CYS A 836 29.90 -19.47 -21.79
CA CYS A 836 30.28 -18.85 -20.53
C CYS A 836 29.18 -18.88 -19.44
N GLU A 837 27.90 -18.87 -19.79
CA GLU A 837 26.79 -18.80 -18.84
C GLU A 837 26.43 -20.18 -18.28
N SER A 838 26.65 -20.40 -16.98
CA SER A 838 26.26 -21.66 -16.31
C SER A 838 24.74 -21.72 -16.12
N PRO A 839 24.02 -22.79 -16.52
CA PRO A 839 22.56 -22.81 -16.38
C PRO A 839 22.06 -22.82 -14.93
N HIS A 840 22.86 -23.32 -13.98
CA HIS A 840 22.55 -23.18 -12.56
C HIS A 840 22.61 -21.72 -12.11
N TRP A 841 23.67 -21.00 -12.53
CA TRP A 841 23.82 -19.58 -12.27
C TRP A 841 22.72 -18.75 -12.95
N ALA A 842 22.38 -19.04 -14.21
CA ALA A 842 21.30 -18.37 -14.93
C ALA A 842 19.97 -18.46 -14.17
N ARG A 843 19.64 -19.62 -13.57
CA ARG A 843 18.44 -19.78 -12.74
C ARG A 843 18.49 -18.95 -11.44
N GLU A 844 19.64 -18.89 -10.76
CA GLU A 844 19.80 -18.04 -9.58
C GLU A 844 19.73 -16.54 -9.93
N HIS A 845 20.39 -16.13 -11.02
CA HIS A 845 20.42 -14.77 -11.52
C HIS A 845 19.05 -14.31 -12.00
N ALA A 846 18.30 -15.15 -12.72
CA ALA A 846 16.92 -14.90 -13.12
C ALA A 846 15.98 -14.70 -11.91
N ALA A 847 16.15 -15.50 -10.84
CA ALA A 847 15.38 -15.33 -9.60
C ALA A 847 15.74 -14.03 -8.85
N LEU A 848 17.02 -13.64 -8.86
CA LEU A 848 17.48 -12.35 -8.32
C LEU A 848 16.91 -11.17 -9.13
N GLN A 849 16.99 -11.24 -10.47
CA GLN A 849 16.48 -10.21 -11.36
C GLN A 849 14.97 -10.07 -11.23
N THR A 850 14.21 -11.18 -11.20
CA THR A 850 12.75 -11.17 -10.96
C THR A 850 12.41 -10.48 -9.64
N ARG A 851 13.16 -10.74 -8.56
CA ARG A 851 12.95 -10.07 -7.27
C ARG A 851 13.23 -8.56 -7.39
N ARG A 852 14.28 -8.16 -8.10
CA ARG A 852 14.64 -6.75 -8.30
C ARG A 852 13.62 -6.02 -9.16
N ASP A 853 13.26 -6.57 -10.32
CA ASP A 853 12.21 -6.09 -11.23
C ASP A 853 10.88 -5.89 -10.46
N THR A 854 10.48 -6.84 -9.61
CA THR A 854 9.30 -6.73 -8.74
C THR A 854 9.40 -5.56 -7.76
N CYS A 855 10.48 -5.47 -6.99
CA CYS A 855 10.60 -4.42 -5.96
C CYS A 855 10.74 -3.02 -6.58
N PHE A 856 11.47 -2.92 -7.70
CA PHE A 856 11.62 -1.69 -8.46
C PHE A 856 10.30 -1.24 -9.11
N SER A 857 9.51 -2.16 -9.67
CA SER A 857 8.16 -1.86 -10.18
C SER A 857 7.26 -1.21 -9.12
N GLN A 858 7.25 -1.78 -7.91
CA GLN A 858 6.51 -1.20 -6.78
C GLN A 858 7.02 0.20 -6.40
N ALA A 859 8.35 0.41 -6.43
CA ALA A 859 8.99 1.68 -6.12
C ALA A 859 8.70 2.77 -7.17
N LEU A 860 8.89 2.49 -8.45
CA LEU A 860 8.68 3.45 -9.54
C LEU A 860 7.22 3.88 -9.67
N SER A 861 6.29 2.93 -9.49
CA SER A 861 4.86 3.21 -9.38
C SER A 861 4.55 4.19 -8.25
N THR A 862 5.13 3.95 -7.08
CA THR A 862 4.94 4.81 -5.90
C THR A 862 5.49 6.21 -6.13
N VAL A 863 6.72 6.33 -6.66
CA VAL A 863 7.36 7.62 -6.96
C VAL A 863 6.55 8.41 -7.99
N THR A 864 6.07 7.76 -9.05
CA THR A 864 5.32 8.46 -10.10
C THR A 864 3.99 8.99 -9.56
N ALA A 865 3.29 8.24 -8.70
CA ALA A 865 2.11 8.76 -7.98
C ALA A 865 2.46 9.98 -7.09
N GLY A 866 3.61 9.94 -6.40
CA GLY A 866 4.11 11.06 -5.61
C GLY A 866 4.45 12.29 -6.45
N LEU A 867 5.11 12.13 -7.60
CA LEU A 867 5.43 13.20 -8.54
C LEU A 867 4.16 13.84 -9.12
N LEU A 868 3.15 13.05 -9.51
CA LEU A 868 1.85 13.59 -9.94
C LEU A 868 1.21 14.48 -8.85
N CYS A 869 1.25 14.05 -7.59
CA CYS A 869 0.73 14.85 -6.47
C CYS A 869 1.54 16.14 -6.27
N TRP A 870 2.87 16.03 -6.27
CA TRP A 870 3.80 17.14 -6.09
C TRP A 870 3.66 18.21 -7.17
N LEU A 871 3.59 17.81 -8.45
CA LEU A 871 3.36 18.70 -9.59
C LEU A 871 1.99 19.41 -9.54
N CYS A 872 0.99 18.82 -8.88
CA CYS A 872 -0.32 19.45 -8.66
C CYS A 872 -0.37 20.38 -7.45
N SER A 873 0.38 20.07 -6.39
CA SER A 873 0.30 20.77 -5.09
C SER A 873 1.30 21.91 -4.94
N MET A 874 2.44 21.83 -5.62
CA MET A 874 3.52 22.81 -5.50
C MET A 874 3.31 24.03 -6.40
N PRO A 875 3.62 25.26 -5.92
CA PRO A 875 3.69 26.43 -6.78
C PRO A 875 4.64 26.20 -7.96
N GLY A 876 4.15 26.43 -9.18
CA GLY A 876 4.88 26.09 -10.41
C GLY A 876 6.24 26.76 -10.56
N ASP A 877 6.47 27.91 -9.91
CA ASP A 877 7.78 28.60 -9.91
C ASP A 877 8.82 27.85 -9.07
N ILE A 878 8.39 27.21 -7.97
CA ILE A 878 9.25 26.36 -7.15
C ILE A 878 9.60 25.09 -7.93
N VAL A 879 8.61 24.48 -8.60
CA VAL A 879 8.81 23.31 -9.48
C VAL A 879 9.80 23.63 -10.60
N ALA A 880 9.55 24.69 -11.37
CA ALA A 880 10.40 25.10 -12.48
C ALA A 880 11.82 25.42 -12.02
N LYS A 881 11.99 26.05 -10.84
CA LYS A 881 13.30 26.36 -10.26
C LYS A 881 14.07 25.13 -9.78
N ILE A 882 13.42 24.17 -9.10
CA ILE A 882 14.05 22.91 -8.66
C ILE A 882 14.53 22.07 -9.86
N ILE A 883 13.73 22.02 -10.92
CA ILE A 883 14.05 21.22 -12.12
C ILE A 883 15.11 21.93 -12.99
N SER A 884 14.91 23.22 -13.33
CA SER A 884 15.84 23.97 -14.20
C SER A 884 17.23 24.21 -13.57
N SER A 885 17.37 24.05 -12.25
CA SER A 885 18.68 24.13 -11.56
C SER A 885 19.44 22.80 -11.53
N GLY A 886 18.90 21.73 -12.13
CA GLY A 886 19.49 20.39 -12.07
C GLY A 886 19.50 19.77 -10.66
N LEU A 887 18.68 20.29 -9.73
CA LEU A 887 18.60 19.77 -8.36
C LEU A 887 17.73 18.52 -8.28
N GLY A 888 16.58 18.54 -8.97
CA GLY A 888 15.59 17.47 -8.94
C GLY A 888 14.79 17.40 -7.63
N PRO A 889 13.59 16.78 -7.62
CA PRO A 889 12.80 16.60 -6.41
C PRO A 889 13.48 15.67 -5.38
N LEU A 890 13.44 16.07 -4.11
CA LEU A 890 13.78 15.19 -2.98
C LEU A 890 12.61 14.25 -2.68
N CYS A 891 12.88 12.95 -2.58
CA CYS A 891 11.91 11.91 -2.20
C CYS A 891 12.30 11.32 -0.84
N GLY A 892 11.58 11.73 0.22
CA GLY A 892 11.82 11.28 1.59
C GLY A 892 10.94 10.09 1.98
N PHE A 893 11.51 8.90 1.97
CA PHE A 893 10.87 7.65 2.39
C PHE A 893 11.05 7.40 3.88
N GLU A 894 9.93 7.12 4.56
CA GLU A 894 9.86 6.68 5.95
C GLU A 894 9.50 5.19 6.02
N GLY A 895 10.34 4.41 6.70
CA GLY A 895 10.15 2.98 6.93
C GLY A 895 9.85 2.65 8.39
N LEU A 896 8.81 1.84 8.60
CA LEU A 896 8.40 1.36 9.93
C LEU A 896 8.64 -0.15 10.10
N LEU A 897 9.57 -0.72 9.32
CA LEU A 897 9.87 -2.16 9.30
C LEU A 897 10.72 -2.56 10.50
N SER A 898 10.36 -3.68 11.14
CA SER A 898 11.24 -4.31 12.12
C SER A 898 12.35 -5.07 11.41
N LEU A 899 13.62 -4.88 11.79
CA LEU A 899 14.75 -5.71 11.32
C LEU A 899 14.73 -7.10 12.00
N TYR A 900 13.60 -7.80 11.89
CA TYR A 900 13.37 -9.11 12.49
C TYR A 900 12.62 -10.02 11.53
N SER A 901 13.10 -11.25 11.38
CA SER A 901 12.48 -12.28 10.54
C SER A 901 12.19 -11.72 9.13
N THR A 902 10.98 -11.91 8.61
CA THR A 902 10.60 -11.56 7.23
C THR A 902 10.67 -10.07 6.92
N GLU A 903 10.47 -9.18 7.91
CA GLU A 903 10.59 -7.73 7.70
C GLU A 903 12.05 -7.27 7.53
N LYS A 904 13.06 -8.06 7.97
CA LYS A 904 14.48 -7.81 7.67
C LYS A 904 14.79 -7.99 6.19
N ALA A 905 14.21 -9.02 5.55
CA ALA A 905 14.34 -9.23 4.11
C ALA A 905 13.63 -8.12 3.32
N MET A 906 12.41 -7.75 3.73
CA MET A 906 11.64 -6.63 3.13
C MET A 906 12.37 -5.29 3.26
N TRP A 907 13.07 -5.05 4.37
CA TRP A 907 13.91 -3.85 4.52
C TRP A 907 15.07 -3.85 3.52
N GLY A 908 15.74 -5.00 3.35
CA GLY A 908 16.80 -5.14 2.35
C GLY A 908 16.31 -5.01 0.90
N ASP A 909 15.11 -5.52 0.60
CA ASP A 909 14.46 -5.30 -0.71
C ASP A 909 14.18 -3.80 -0.94
N MET A 910 13.63 -3.13 0.07
CA MET A 910 13.24 -1.72 -0.01
C MET A 910 14.43 -0.76 -0.12
N VAL A 911 15.55 -1.03 0.56
CA VAL A 911 16.79 -0.23 0.41
C VAL A 911 17.27 -0.25 -1.05
N VAL A 912 17.35 -1.43 -1.67
CA VAL A 912 17.80 -1.60 -3.06
C VAL A 912 16.82 -0.93 -4.03
N ALA A 913 15.52 -1.17 -3.87
CA ALA A 913 14.51 -0.59 -4.74
C ALA A 913 14.42 0.94 -4.65
N VAL A 914 14.66 1.53 -3.47
CA VAL A 914 14.69 3.00 -3.31
C VAL A 914 15.97 3.60 -3.91
N GLU A 915 17.09 2.88 -3.85
CA GLU A 915 18.34 3.37 -4.45
C GLU A 915 18.33 3.27 -5.99
N ASP A 916 17.76 2.20 -6.54
CA ASP A 916 17.64 2.00 -8.00
C ASP A 916 16.85 3.12 -8.69
N LEU A 917 15.95 3.83 -7.98
CA LEU A 917 15.21 4.99 -8.49
C LEU A 917 16.11 6.12 -9.03
N GLN A 918 17.36 6.23 -8.56
CA GLN A 918 18.29 7.26 -9.04
C GLN A 918 18.75 7.06 -10.49
N THR A 919 18.50 5.87 -11.06
CA THR A 919 18.81 5.52 -12.46
C THR A 919 17.75 5.99 -13.46
N VAL A 920 16.59 6.45 -12.96
CA VAL A 920 15.44 6.81 -13.80
C VAL A 920 15.47 8.30 -14.15
N VAL A 921 15.28 8.58 -15.44
CA VAL A 921 15.04 9.94 -15.94
C VAL A 921 13.54 10.20 -15.99
N PHE A 922 13.09 11.34 -15.48
CA PHE A 922 11.72 11.80 -15.58
C PHE A 922 11.68 12.98 -16.56
N THR A 923 10.76 12.94 -17.52
CA THR A 923 10.62 13.99 -18.54
C THR A 923 9.21 14.55 -18.53
N LEU A 924 9.08 15.87 -18.35
CA LEU A 924 7.79 16.55 -18.37
C LEU A 924 7.31 16.73 -19.80
N THR A 925 6.08 16.27 -20.07
CA THR A 925 5.43 16.40 -21.39
C THR A 925 4.22 17.32 -21.30
N LYS A 926 3.92 18.02 -22.39
CA LYS A 926 2.72 18.84 -22.48
C LYS A 926 1.49 17.93 -22.68
N VAL A 927 0.42 18.14 -21.91
CA VAL A 927 -0.89 17.50 -22.20
C VAL A 927 -1.38 17.95 -23.58
N GLY A 928 -1.44 17.00 -24.53
CA GLY A 928 -2.09 17.22 -25.82
C GLY A 928 -3.61 17.32 -25.66
N HIS A 929 -4.28 18.12 -26.49
CA HIS A 929 -5.74 18.39 -26.36
C HIS A 929 -6.63 17.14 -26.53
N SER A 930 -6.06 16.02 -27.00
CA SER A 930 -6.71 14.72 -27.24
C SER A 930 -6.09 13.54 -26.47
N ASN A 931 -5.01 13.74 -25.72
CA ASN A 931 -4.20 12.64 -25.19
C ASN A 931 -4.51 12.34 -23.71
N SER A 932 -4.42 11.08 -23.31
CA SER A 932 -4.62 10.71 -21.91
C SER A 932 -3.53 11.30 -21.01
N SER A 933 -3.92 11.79 -19.84
CA SER A 933 -3.02 12.42 -18.86
C SER A 933 -2.28 11.38 -18.00
N VAL A 934 -2.02 10.20 -18.53
CA VAL A 934 -1.45 9.06 -17.81
C VAL A 934 0.07 9.00 -18.05
N PRO A 935 0.91 8.81 -17.02
CA PRO A 935 2.35 8.64 -17.21
C PRO A 935 2.70 7.41 -18.07
N HIS A 936 3.71 7.56 -18.92
CA HIS A 936 4.21 6.50 -19.80
C HIS A 936 5.70 6.20 -19.53
N VAL A 937 6.12 4.94 -19.67
CA VAL A 937 7.51 4.51 -19.51
C VAL A 937 8.08 4.01 -20.83
N SER A 938 9.30 4.44 -21.16
CA SER A 938 10.09 3.88 -22.26
C SER A 938 11.53 3.59 -21.83
N GLY A 939 12.31 2.95 -22.71
CA GLY A 939 13.73 2.70 -22.52
C GLY A 939 14.04 1.22 -22.31
N THR A 940 15.17 0.93 -21.68
CA THR A 940 15.62 -0.46 -21.40
C THR A 940 15.63 -0.73 -19.90
N ARG A 941 15.71 -2.01 -19.51
CA ARG A 941 15.79 -2.45 -18.09
C ARG A 941 16.82 -1.68 -17.24
N GLY A 942 17.92 -1.19 -17.83
CA GLY A 942 18.97 -0.42 -17.15
C GLY A 942 18.94 1.10 -17.40
N ALA A 943 18.06 1.61 -18.26
CA ALA A 943 17.96 3.02 -18.62
C ALA A 943 16.50 3.37 -18.98
N LEU A 944 15.71 3.65 -17.94
CA LEU A 944 14.28 3.96 -18.07
C LEU A 944 14.02 5.47 -18.06
N THR A 945 13.08 5.89 -18.92
CA THR A 945 12.54 7.26 -18.94
C THR A 945 11.04 7.22 -18.67
N VAL A 946 10.57 8.03 -17.71
CA VAL A 946 9.15 8.19 -17.39
C VAL A 946 8.67 9.55 -17.86
N TYR A 947 7.74 9.57 -18.81
CA TYR A 947 7.07 10.77 -19.29
C TYR A 947 5.90 11.12 -18.38
N ILE A 948 5.93 12.31 -17.78
CA ILE A 948 4.85 12.80 -16.91
C ILE A 948 4.14 13.97 -17.59
N PRO A 949 2.85 13.83 -17.95
CA PRO A 949 2.09 14.91 -18.55
C PRO A 949 1.75 16.01 -17.52
N ILE A 950 1.96 17.26 -17.91
CA ILE A 950 1.69 18.46 -17.09
C ILE A 950 0.82 19.49 -17.82
N SER A 951 0.16 20.36 -17.05
CA SER A 951 -0.67 21.43 -17.60
C SER A 951 0.14 22.49 -18.35
N ASP A 952 -0.48 23.11 -19.35
CA ASP A 952 0.05 24.25 -20.10
C ASP A 952 0.64 25.34 -19.19
N SER A 953 -0.08 25.69 -18.11
CA SER A 953 0.33 26.72 -17.14
C SER A 953 1.63 26.42 -16.40
N LEU A 954 1.99 25.15 -16.25
CA LEU A 954 3.27 24.73 -15.69
C LEU A 954 4.33 24.58 -16.80
N TYR A 955 3.94 24.03 -17.95
CA TYR A 955 4.82 23.84 -19.09
C TYR A 955 5.41 25.17 -19.60
N THR A 956 4.62 26.25 -19.63
CA THR A 956 5.08 27.60 -20.04
C THR A 956 6.07 28.24 -19.06
N LYS A 957 6.32 27.66 -17.88
CA LYS A 957 7.35 28.16 -16.95
C LYS A 957 8.77 27.69 -17.30
N PHE A 958 8.90 26.74 -18.22
CA PHE A 958 10.19 26.22 -18.69
C PHE A 958 10.61 26.91 -19.98
N THR A 959 11.83 27.45 -20.01
CA THR A 959 12.39 28.21 -21.14
C THR A 959 13.19 27.36 -22.14
N SER A 960 13.64 26.16 -21.74
CA SER A 960 14.41 25.23 -22.57
C SER A 960 13.84 23.82 -22.46
N LYS A 961 13.91 23.03 -23.54
CA LYS A 961 13.54 21.61 -23.54
C LYS A 961 14.43 20.79 -22.59
N GLU A 962 15.68 21.17 -22.40
CA GLU A 962 16.60 20.50 -21.48
C GLU A 962 16.13 20.60 -20.02
N HIS A 963 15.42 21.68 -19.68
CA HIS A 963 14.84 21.89 -18.35
C HIS A 963 13.56 21.08 -18.10
N LEU A 964 13.12 20.22 -19.03
CA LEU A 964 11.98 19.33 -18.84
C LEU A 964 12.38 17.94 -18.30
N SER A 965 13.67 17.58 -18.35
CA SER A 965 14.18 16.29 -17.90
C SER A 965 14.96 16.41 -16.58
N PHE A 966 14.72 15.48 -15.64
CA PHE A 966 15.37 15.47 -14.33
C PHE A 966 15.48 14.06 -13.74
N THR A 967 16.34 13.90 -12.74
CA THR A 967 16.38 12.73 -11.86
C THR A 967 15.90 13.13 -10.46
N ILE A 968 15.57 12.16 -9.61
CA ILE A 968 15.19 12.42 -8.21
C ILE A 968 16.33 12.11 -7.24
N THR A 969 16.36 12.79 -6.09
CA THR A 969 17.19 12.37 -4.96
C THR A 969 16.34 11.60 -3.96
N ALA A 970 16.55 10.30 -3.81
CA ALA A 970 15.80 9.47 -2.84
C ALA A 970 16.60 9.21 -1.56
N VAL A 971 15.95 9.42 -0.41
CA VAL A 971 16.48 9.09 0.93
C VAL A 971 15.48 8.20 1.68
N PHE A 972 15.98 7.21 2.42
CA PHE A 972 15.18 6.26 3.19
C PHE A 972 15.65 6.20 4.64
N PHE A 973 14.77 6.58 5.57
CA PHE A 973 15.00 6.44 7.00
C PHE A 973 14.05 5.37 7.56
N ASN A 974 14.58 4.34 8.22
CA ASN A 974 13.79 3.27 8.83
C ASN A 974 13.97 3.24 10.35
N ILE A 975 12.85 3.17 11.09
CA ILE A 975 12.81 2.85 12.52
C ILE A 975 11.61 1.93 12.77
N GLY A 976 11.86 0.67 13.14
CA GLY A 976 10.79 -0.24 13.55
C GLY A 976 10.13 0.19 14.87
N VAL A 977 8.79 0.23 14.91
CA VAL A 977 8.03 0.73 16.09
C VAL A 977 7.33 -0.35 16.92
N ASN A 978 7.25 -1.59 16.43
CA ASN A 978 6.45 -2.66 17.02
C ASN A 978 7.23 -3.56 18.00
N GLU A 979 6.58 -4.61 18.52
CA GLU A 979 7.19 -5.60 19.40
C GLU A 979 8.39 -6.32 18.77
N LYS A 980 8.34 -6.59 17.46
CA LYS A 980 9.42 -7.23 16.72
C LYS A 980 10.65 -6.32 16.57
N ALA A 981 10.47 -5.01 16.53
CA ALA A 981 11.58 -4.07 16.55
C ALA A 981 12.32 -4.09 17.90
N THR A 982 11.58 -4.16 19.02
CA THR A 982 12.19 -4.33 20.35
C THR A 982 12.92 -5.67 20.49
N LEU A 983 12.42 -6.75 19.85
CA LEU A 983 13.17 -8.01 19.76
C LEU A 983 14.44 -7.89 18.90
N ALA A 984 14.40 -7.17 17.77
CA ALA A 984 15.58 -6.93 16.94
C ALA A 984 16.67 -6.13 17.70
N GLU A 985 16.26 -5.11 18.46
CA GLU A 985 17.17 -4.30 19.29
C GLU A 985 17.81 -5.15 20.39
N ALA A 986 17.04 -5.97 21.09
CA ALA A 986 17.53 -6.87 22.14
C ALA A 986 18.53 -7.93 21.60
N LEU A 987 18.42 -8.28 20.31
CA LEU A 987 19.33 -9.22 19.62
C LEU A 987 20.50 -8.52 18.89
N GLY A 988 20.60 -7.19 18.92
CA GLY A 988 21.63 -6.43 18.19
C GLY A 988 21.46 -6.38 16.66
N GLU A 989 20.34 -6.86 16.15
CA GLU A 989 20.03 -6.99 14.71
C GLU A 989 19.80 -5.65 13.99
N THR A 990 19.69 -4.54 14.74
CA THR A 990 19.42 -3.20 14.21
C THR A 990 20.65 -2.46 13.67
N THR A 991 21.87 -3.00 13.80
CA THR A 991 23.10 -2.33 13.33
C THR A 991 23.05 -1.87 11.86
N PRO A 992 22.56 -2.68 10.88
CA PRO A 992 22.42 -2.24 9.49
C PRO A 992 21.45 -1.07 9.29
N GLN A 993 20.40 -0.95 10.12
CA GLN A 993 19.47 0.18 10.09
C GLN A 993 20.17 1.48 10.51
N TYR A 994 21.02 1.44 11.55
CA TYR A 994 21.77 2.63 11.97
C TYR A 994 22.74 3.11 10.88
N HIS A 995 23.48 2.19 10.24
CA HIS A 995 24.41 2.54 9.16
C HIS A 995 23.65 3.10 7.94
N SER A 996 22.55 2.45 7.53
CA SER A 996 21.69 2.95 6.45
C SER A 996 21.08 4.32 6.75
N ASN A 997 20.62 4.58 7.98
CA ASN A 997 20.11 5.90 8.36
C ASN A 997 21.23 6.97 8.36
N SER A 998 22.48 6.59 8.65
CA SER A 998 23.66 7.48 8.53
C SER A 998 23.98 7.82 7.07
N ASP A 999 24.02 6.82 6.19
CA ASP A 999 24.26 7.04 4.75
C ASP A 999 23.18 7.93 4.12
N ASN A 1000 21.92 7.75 4.54
CA ASN A 1000 20.80 8.56 4.08
C ASN A 1000 20.81 9.99 4.65
N LEU A 1001 21.32 10.19 5.87
CA LEU A 1001 21.62 11.51 6.41
C LEU A 1001 22.71 12.22 5.59
N ASP A 1002 23.78 11.54 5.20
CA ASP A 1002 24.82 12.13 4.35
C ASP A 1002 24.31 12.48 2.94
N ARG A 1003 23.43 11.65 2.38
CA ARG A 1003 22.74 11.93 1.11
C ARG A 1003 21.81 13.15 1.26
N LEU A 1004 21.06 13.25 2.37
CA LEU A 1004 20.20 14.39 2.67
C LEU A 1004 20.99 15.69 2.90
N ASN A 1005 22.12 15.63 3.60
CA ASN A 1005 23.04 16.77 3.78
C ASN A 1005 23.60 17.28 2.44
N LYS A 1006 23.99 16.38 1.55
CA LYS A 1006 24.43 16.74 0.18
C LYS A 1006 23.30 17.42 -0.61
N TYR A 1007 22.06 16.96 -0.46
CA TYR A 1007 20.91 17.63 -1.07
C TYR A 1007 20.66 19.00 -0.44
N TYR A 1008 20.65 19.11 0.89
CA TYR A 1008 20.50 20.37 1.64
C TYR A 1008 21.49 21.44 1.17
N HIS A 1009 22.78 21.12 1.06
CA HIS A 1009 23.79 22.08 0.58
C HIS A 1009 23.61 22.51 -0.89
N LYS A 1010 22.98 21.68 -1.74
CA LYS A 1010 22.58 22.10 -3.10
C LYS A 1010 21.31 22.95 -3.06
N TYR A 1011 20.31 22.52 -2.28
CA TYR A 1011 19.04 23.21 -2.11
C TYR A 1011 19.24 24.64 -1.60
N SER A 1012 20.06 24.87 -0.56
CA SER A 1012 20.35 26.20 -0.02
C SER A 1012 21.11 27.13 -0.98
N LYS A 1013 21.75 26.60 -2.05
CA LYS A 1013 22.31 27.42 -3.14
C LYS A 1013 21.23 27.86 -4.13
N VAL A 1014 20.24 27.00 -4.40
CA VAL A 1014 19.10 27.31 -5.27
C VAL A 1014 18.10 28.22 -4.55
N PHE A 1015 17.89 28.01 -3.25
CA PHE A 1015 17.02 28.80 -2.38
C PHE A 1015 17.85 29.39 -1.22
N PRO A 1016 18.58 30.50 -1.45
CA PRO A 1016 19.28 31.21 -0.39
C PRO A 1016 18.32 31.65 0.72
N THR A 1017 18.78 31.54 1.96
CA THR A 1017 17.98 31.92 3.15
C THR A 1017 17.67 33.41 3.13
N ASP A 1018 16.40 33.78 2.95
CA ASP A 1018 15.95 35.16 3.17
C ASP A 1018 15.88 35.42 4.69
N HIS A 1019 16.93 36.08 5.21
CA HIS A 1019 17.03 36.47 6.62
C HIS A 1019 15.88 37.40 7.07
N MET A 1020 15.26 38.17 6.16
CA MET A 1020 14.10 39.01 6.45
C MET A 1020 12.78 38.21 6.46
N ALA A 1021 12.70 37.08 5.75
CA ALA A 1021 11.58 36.14 5.88
C ALA A 1021 11.71 35.25 7.12
N ALA A 1022 12.92 34.81 7.47
CA ALA A 1022 13.18 34.01 8.67
C ALA A 1022 12.73 34.73 9.96
N SER A 1023 12.96 36.05 10.06
CA SER A 1023 12.49 36.87 11.18
C SER A 1023 10.96 37.07 11.25
N ARG A 1024 10.22 36.68 10.20
CA ARG A 1024 8.74 36.72 10.13
C ARG A 1024 8.10 35.34 10.23
N ALA A 1025 8.89 34.26 10.31
CA ALA A 1025 8.39 32.91 10.51
C ALA A 1025 7.76 32.75 11.90
N SER A 1026 6.83 31.80 12.04
CA SER A 1026 6.22 31.49 13.33
C SER A 1026 7.27 30.90 14.27
N SER A 1027 7.25 31.29 15.55
CA SER A 1027 8.11 30.71 16.60
C SER A 1027 7.90 29.21 16.80
N ARG A 1028 6.83 28.63 16.24
CA ARG A 1028 6.55 27.18 16.25
C ARG A 1028 7.23 26.40 15.12
N THR A 1029 7.73 27.06 14.08
CA THR A 1029 8.40 26.41 12.94
C THR A 1029 9.92 26.53 13.07
N LYS A 1030 10.60 25.39 13.28
CA LYS A 1030 12.07 25.34 13.37
C LYS A 1030 12.73 25.68 12.03
N PRO A 1031 13.82 26.47 12.00
CA PRO A 1031 14.63 26.68 10.81
C PRO A 1031 15.19 25.35 10.27
N LEU A 1032 15.29 25.22 8.94
CA LEU A 1032 15.81 24.01 8.29
C LEU A 1032 17.21 23.61 8.80
N GLU A 1033 18.09 24.58 9.05
CA GLU A 1033 19.43 24.33 9.60
C GLU A 1033 19.39 23.67 11.00
N GLU A 1034 18.53 24.15 11.89
CA GLU A 1034 18.31 23.53 13.22
C GLU A 1034 17.75 22.12 13.09
N VAL A 1035 16.83 21.88 12.15
CA VAL A 1035 16.25 20.56 11.89
C VAL A 1035 17.31 19.59 11.37
N MET A 1036 18.19 20.02 10.45
CA MET A 1036 19.28 19.21 9.91
C MET A 1036 20.32 18.85 10.98
N GLU A 1037 20.70 19.80 11.84
CA GLU A 1037 21.65 19.53 12.94
C GLU A 1037 21.02 18.65 14.04
N THR A 1038 19.76 18.87 14.39
CA THR A 1038 19.03 18.00 15.34
C THR A 1038 18.90 16.59 14.77
N LEU A 1039 18.60 16.44 13.48
CA LEU A 1039 18.56 15.13 12.80
C LEU A 1039 19.93 14.46 12.85
N ARG A 1040 21.02 15.19 12.58
CA ARG A 1040 22.39 14.69 12.66
C ARG A 1040 22.70 14.14 14.06
N ILE A 1041 22.32 14.86 15.11
CA ILE A 1041 22.47 14.40 16.50
C ILE A 1041 21.63 13.14 16.74
N CYS A 1042 20.35 13.14 16.38
CA CYS A 1042 19.42 12.04 16.66
C CYS A 1042 19.73 10.73 15.91
N VAL A 1043 20.28 10.79 14.69
CA VAL A 1043 20.74 9.61 13.94
C VAL A 1043 21.91 8.90 14.63
N HIS A 1044 22.84 9.67 15.20
CA HIS A 1044 24.01 9.13 15.90
C HIS A 1044 23.75 8.78 17.37
N LYS A 1045 22.63 9.24 17.94
CA LYS A 1045 22.23 9.01 19.33
C LYS A 1045 21.63 7.62 19.49
N LYS A 1046 22.27 6.77 20.31
CA LYS A 1046 21.82 5.40 20.61
C LYS A 1046 20.59 5.37 21.53
N VAL A 1047 19.42 5.72 21.00
CA VAL A 1047 18.12 5.64 21.68
C VAL A 1047 17.31 4.49 21.05
N PRO A 1048 16.74 3.56 21.85
CA PRO A 1048 15.89 2.49 21.32
C PRO A 1048 14.63 3.07 20.68
N LYS A 1049 14.28 2.57 19.49
CA LYS A 1049 13.16 3.02 18.64
C LYS A 1049 13.10 4.54 18.51
N ASN A 1050 14.22 5.18 18.13
CA ASN A 1050 14.33 6.63 18.01
C ASN A 1050 13.49 7.20 16.85
N VAL A 1051 12.16 7.26 17.03
CA VAL A 1051 11.21 7.78 16.03
C VAL A 1051 11.40 9.27 15.71
N GLU A 1052 12.11 10.01 16.57
CA GLU A 1052 12.47 11.41 16.32
C GLU A 1052 13.28 11.58 15.02
N VAL A 1053 14.08 10.56 14.66
CA VAL A 1053 14.79 10.50 13.36
C VAL A 1053 13.81 10.57 12.19
N LEU A 1054 12.68 9.87 12.27
CA LEU A 1054 11.66 9.87 11.22
C LEU A 1054 10.97 11.24 11.15
N HIS A 1055 10.60 11.81 12.31
CA HIS A 1055 9.91 13.10 12.39
C HIS A 1055 10.79 14.25 11.87
N LEU A 1056 12.07 14.27 12.22
CA LEU A 1056 13.01 15.28 11.75
C LEU A 1056 13.34 15.11 10.26
N ALA A 1057 13.51 13.89 9.75
CA ALA A 1057 13.68 13.64 8.32
C ALA A 1057 12.42 14.03 7.51
N ALA A 1058 11.22 13.79 8.05
CA ALA A 1058 9.95 14.20 7.46
C ALA A 1058 9.80 15.74 7.38
N LEU A 1059 10.21 16.43 8.45
CA LEU A 1059 10.20 17.90 8.52
C LEU A 1059 11.25 18.51 7.57
N ALA A 1060 12.49 18.01 7.58
CA ALA A 1060 13.54 18.43 6.67
C ALA A 1060 13.13 18.27 5.20
N THR A 1061 12.50 17.14 4.86
CA THR A 1061 11.97 16.88 3.51
C THR A 1061 10.95 17.95 3.10
N ARG A 1062 10.00 18.31 3.98
CA ARG A 1062 9.00 19.36 3.69
C ARG A 1062 9.59 20.75 3.56
N LEU A 1063 10.49 21.13 4.47
CA LEU A 1063 11.17 22.43 4.43
C LEU A 1063 12.05 22.59 3.18
N MET A 1064 12.47 21.48 2.55
CA MET A 1064 13.12 21.44 1.24
C MET A 1064 12.15 21.17 0.07
N ASN A 1065 10.84 21.37 0.27
CA ASN A 1065 9.79 21.19 -0.75
C ASN A 1065 9.77 19.79 -1.41
N GLY A 1066 10.18 18.75 -0.68
CA GLY A 1066 10.25 17.37 -1.13
C GLY A 1066 8.96 16.55 -0.97
N ILE A 1067 8.94 15.38 -1.60
CA ILE A 1067 7.84 14.42 -1.63
C ILE A 1067 7.95 13.46 -0.45
N ARG A 1068 6.82 13.13 0.19
CA ARG A 1068 6.76 12.30 1.38
C ARG A 1068 6.11 10.95 1.13
N PHE A 1069 6.82 9.89 1.52
CA PHE A 1069 6.37 8.51 1.40
C PHE A 1069 6.45 7.81 2.76
N THR A 1070 5.41 7.06 3.13
CA THR A 1070 5.35 6.36 4.43
C THR A 1070 5.02 4.88 4.22
N SER A 1071 5.91 3.99 4.67
CA SER A 1071 5.82 2.55 4.44
C SER A 1071 5.94 1.70 5.71
N CYS A 1072 5.21 0.59 5.70
CA CYS A 1072 5.43 -0.55 6.56
C CYS A 1072 5.03 -1.82 5.79
N LYS A 1073 5.18 -3.02 6.37
CA LYS A 1073 4.88 -4.31 5.72
C LYS A 1073 3.61 -4.32 4.84
N SER A 1074 2.52 -3.65 5.24
CA SER A 1074 1.21 -3.71 4.57
C SER A 1074 0.53 -2.35 4.31
N ALA A 1075 1.20 -1.22 4.56
CA ALA A 1075 0.64 0.14 4.46
C ALA A 1075 -0.67 0.43 5.23
N LYS A 1076 -1.13 -0.45 6.12
CA LYS A 1076 -2.42 -0.34 6.81
C LYS A 1076 -2.32 0.33 8.18
N ASP A 1077 -1.84 -0.40 9.19
CA ASP A 1077 -1.97 -0.03 10.60
C ASP A 1077 -0.87 0.94 11.07
N ARG A 1078 0.41 0.52 11.05
CA ARG A 1078 1.56 1.34 11.50
C ARG A 1078 1.69 2.65 10.72
N THR A 1079 1.50 2.60 9.41
CA THR A 1079 1.49 3.79 8.53
C THR A 1079 0.34 4.72 8.87
N GLY A 1080 -0.86 4.20 9.18
CA GLY A 1080 -1.99 5.02 9.65
C GLY A 1080 -1.68 5.77 10.94
N MET A 1081 -0.90 5.17 11.85
CA MET A 1081 -0.44 5.84 13.06
C MET A 1081 0.56 6.95 12.73
N SER A 1082 1.54 6.72 11.84
CA SER A 1082 2.52 7.76 11.45
C SER A 1082 1.89 8.92 10.67
N VAL A 1083 1.09 8.62 9.63
CA VAL A 1083 0.42 9.64 8.79
C VAL A 1083 -0.43 10.60 9.62
N THR A 1084 -1.25 10.07 10.53
CA THR A 1084 -2.11 10.90 11.38
C THR A 1084 -1.30 11.74 12.38
N LEU A 1085 -0.16 11.23 12.87
CA LEU A 1085 0.76 11.98 13.72
C LEU A 1085 1.47 13.11 12.96
N GLU A 1086 1.95 12.82 11.75
CA GLU A 1086 2.58 13.76 10.83
C GLU A 1086 1.60 14.89 10.43
N GLN A 1087 0.36 14.54 10.07
CA GLN A 1087 -0.73 15.50 9.81
C GLN A 1087 -1.05 16.38 11.02
N CYS A 1088 -1.24 15.82 12.22
CA CYS A 1088 -1.50 16.61 13.42
C CYS A 1088 -0.31 17.51 13.80
N SER A 1089 0.92 17.06 13.53
CA SER A 1089 2.14 17.86 13.79
C SER A 1089 2.23 19.08 12.86
N ILE A 1090 1.79 18.94 11.61
CA ILE A 1090 1.61 20.07 10.68
C ILE A 1090 0.52 21.02 11.22
N LEU A 1091 -0.64 20.52 11.66
CA LEU A 1091 -1.68 21.37 12.25
C LEU A 1091 -1.16 22.20 13.44
N ALA A 1092 -0.37 21.58 14.34
CA ALA A 1092 0.20 22.24 15.52
C ALA A 1092 1.28 23.29 15.21
N SER A 1093 2.22 22.95 14.32
CA SER A 1093 3.38 23.81 13.98
C SER A 1093 3.03 24.88 12.95
N GLU A 1094 2.31 24.52 11.89
CA GLU A 1094 2.11 25.38 10.71
C GLU A 1094 0.77 26.13 10.69
N TYR A 1095 -0.25 25.63 11.38
CA TYR A 1095 -1.62 26.19 11.39
C TYR A 1095 -2.11 26.54 12.79
N HIS A 1096 -1.22 26.52 13.78
CA HIS A 1096 -1.49 26.95 15.15
C HIS A 1096 -2.71 26.25 15.78
N LEU A 1097 -2.81 24.93 15.63
CA LEU A 1097 -3.71 24.11 16.46
C LEU A 1097 -3.45 24.41 17.95
N ALA A 1098 -4.51 24.49 18.75
CA ALA A 1098 -4.39 24.67 20.19
C ALA A 1098 -3.70 23.44 20.81
N GLU A 1099 -2.79 23.66 21.76
CA GLU A 1099 -1.95 22.59 22.33
C GLU A 1099 -2.78 21.48 22.99
N HIS A 1100 -3.86 21.86 23.69
CA HIS A 1100 -4.79 20.91 24.30
C HIS A 1100 -5.60 20.10 23.26
N GLU A 1101 -5.75 20.59 22.04
CA GLU A 1101 -6.46 19.87 20.96
C GLU A 1101 -5.57 18.86 20.22
N MET A 1102 -4.24 18.93 20.31
CA MET A 1102 -3.32 18.02 19.58
C MET A 1102 -3.67 16.53 19.78
N LYS A 1103 -3.91 16.11 21.03
CA LYS A 1103 -4.30 14.73 21.37
C LYS A 1103 -5.73 14.39 20.93
N LYS A 1104 -6.64 15.37 20.95
CA LYS A 1104 -8.03 15.23 20.50
C LYS A 1104 -8.07 15.01 18.98
N ALA A 1105 -7.42 15.88 18.20
CA ALA A 1105 -7.31 15.76 16.74
C ALA A 1105 -6.69 14.43 16.33
N LEU A 1106 -5.57 14.03 16.95
CA LEU A 1106 -4.91 12.76 16.67
C LEU A 1106 -5.79 11.54 16.97
N SER A 1107 -6.58 11.59 18.05
CA SER A 1107 -7.55 10.55 18.38
C SER A 1107 -8.66 10.46 17.33
N ILE A 1108 -9.26 11.60 16.98
CA ILE A 1108 -10.37 11.70 16.03
C ILE A 1108 -9.96 11.21 14.64
N MET A 1109 -8.84 11.69 14.10
CA MET A 1109 -8.36 11.25 12.77
C MET A 1109 -8.05 9.75 12.74
N ARG A 1110 -7.68 9.14 13.87
CA ARG A 1110 -7.47 7.68 13.98
C ARG A 1110 -8.75 6.88 14.16
N SER A 1111 -9.77 7.39 14.86
CA SER A 1111 -11.03 6.67 15.12
C SER A 1111 -12.08 6.86 14.02
N GLU A 1112 -12.10 8.04 13.41
CA GLU A 1112 -13.14 8.51 12.48
C GLU A 1112 -12.65 8.92 11.09
N GLY A 1113 -11.33 9.01 10.89
CA GLY A 1113 -10.72 9.47 9.63
C GLY A 1113 -10.48 8.40 8.57
N CYS A 1114 -9.86 8.81 7.46
CA CYS A 1114 -9.73 8.00 6.24
C CYS A 1114 -8.96 6.69 6.46
N ARG A 1115 -8.09 6.62 7.48
CA ARG A 1115 -7.34 5.41 7.84
C ARG A 1115 -8.22 4.24 8.30
N ARG A 1116 -9.45 4.50 8.75
CA ARG A 1116 -10.47 3.48 9.06
C ARG A 1116 -11.14 2.91 7.80
N GLU A 1117 -11.21 3.71 6.73
CA GLU A 1117 -11.62 3.19 5.41
C GLU A 1117 -10.51 2.32 4.80
N ASN A 1118 -9.23 2.67 5.03
CA ASN A 1118 -8.11 1.82 4.59
C ASN A 1118 -8.18 0.42 5.22
N THR A 1119 -8.53 0.30 6.51
CA THR A 1119 -8.72 -1.02 7.14
C THR A 1119 -9.92 -1.76 6.56
N GLN A 1120 -11.05 -1.09 6.30
CA GLN A 1120 -12.20 -1.67 5.63
C GLN A 1120 -11.85 -2.24 4.24
N LYS A 1121 -11.23 -1.42 3.38
CA LYS A 1121 -10.80 -1.83 2.02
C LYS A 1121 -9.78 -2.99 2.01
N ASN A 1122 -9.00 -3.17 3.08
CA ASN A 1122 -7.95 -4.19 3.14
C ASN A 1122 -8.37 -5.51 3.82
N ILE A 1123 -9.25 -5.48 4.82
CA ILE A 1123 -9.63 -6.66 5.62
C ILE A 1123 -11.14 -6.78 5.90
N GLY A 1124 -11.98 -6.00 5.23
CA GLY A 1124 -13.45 -6.03 5.39
C GLY A 1124 -13.98 -5.45 6.71
N ILE A 1125 -13.10 -4.89 7.56
CA ILE A 1125 -13.47 -4.35 8.88
C ILE A 1125 -12.70 -3.06 9.15
N ARG A 1126 -13.41 -2.02 9.62
CA ARG A 1126 -12.83 -0.71 10.00
C ARG A 1126 -11.81 -0.74 11.16
N LYS A 1127 -11.47 -1.89 11.76
CA LYS A 1127 -10.59 -2.00 12.96
C LYS A 1127 -9.11 -2.21 12.59
N TYR A 1128 -8.20 -1.59 13.34
CA TYR A 1128 -6.76 -1.82 13.21
C TYR A 1128 -6.38 -3.20 13.75
N ALA A 1129 -5.51 -3.91 13.05
CA ALA A 1129 -5.11 -5.29 13.34
C ALA A 1129 -4.02 -5.39 14.42
N PHE A 1130 -4.17 -4.64 15.51
CA PHE A 1130 -3.29 -4.74 16.68
C PHE A 1130 -3.97 -5.48 17.82
N THR A 1131 -3.25 -6.39 18.47
CA THR A 1131 -3.63 -6.92 19.79
C THR A 1131 -3.30 -5.92 20.90
N LYS A 1132 -3.95 -6.04 22.07
CA LYS A 1132 -3.66 -5.20 23.25
C LYS A 1132 -2.18 -5.23 23.67
N LYS A 1133 -1.49 -6.38 23.52
CA LYS A 1133 -0.04 -6.50 23.79
C LYS A 1133 0.80 -5.71 22.77
N GLN A 1134 0.45 -5.75 21.49
CA GLN A 1134 1.15 -5.02 20.43
C GLN A 1134 1.00 -3.50 20.58
N VAL A 1135 -0.19 -3.01 20.95
CA VAL A 1135 -0.40 -1.58 21.25
C VAL A 1135 0.51 -1.09 22.38
N MET A 1136 0.77 -1.90 23.41
CA MET A 1136 1.69 -1.52 24.49
C MET A 1136 3.16 -1.43 24.02
N ALA A 1137 3.54 -2.21 23.00
CA ALA A 1137 4.89 -2.17 22.42
C ALA A 1137 5.14 -0.94 21.52
N LEU A 1138 4.08 -0.28 21.01
CA LEU A 1138 4.19 0.95 20.25
C LEU A 1138 4.60 2.14 21.15
N PRO A 1139 5.41 3.09 20.64
CA PRO A 1139 5.60 4.41 21.26
C PRO A 1139 4.27 5.10 21.55
N ALA A 1140 4.20 5.92 22.60
CA ALA A 1140 2.95 6.47 23.11
C ALA A 1140 2.11 7.18 22.02
N ASP A 1141 2.74 8.06 21.24
CA ASP A 1141 2.06 8.84 20.19
C ASP A 1141 1.69 7.99 18.96
N TYR A 1142 2.18 6.76 18.85
CA TYR A 1142 1.83 5.80 17.80
C TYR A 1142 0.68 4.86 18.20
N ARG A 1143 0.08 5.02 19.40
CA ARG A 1143 -0.98 4.12 19.86
C ARG A 1143 -2.34 4.48 19.25
N PRO A 1144 -3.10 3.50 18.72
CA PRO A 1144 -4.48 3.71 18.29
C PRO A 1144 -5.43 3.94 19.49
N PRO A 1145 -6.51 4.74 19.35
CA PRO A 1145 -7.49 4.94 20.41
C PRO A 1145 -8.22 3.65 20.83
N PRO A 1146 -8.66 3.50 22.10
CA PRO A 1146 -9.45 2.36 22.55
C PRO A 1146 -10.72 2.12 21.71
N GLY A 1147 -11.04 0.84 21.45
CA GLY A 1147 -12.16 0.44 20.59
C GLY A 1147 -11.85 0.43 19.09
N THR A 1148 -10.76 1.07 18.65
CA THR A 1148 -10.39 1.12 17.21
C THR A 1148 -9.59 -0.10 16.73
N TYR A 1149 -9.13 -0.98 17.63
CA TYR A 1149 -8.24 -2.11 17.34
C TYR A 1149 -8.69 -3.42 18.02
N GLY A 1150 -8.34 -4.57 17.44
CA GLY A 1150 -8.62 -5.91 17.99
C GLY A 1150 -8.67 -7.03 16.95
N SER A 1151 -8.74 -8.29 17.38
CA SER A 1151 -8.92 -9.47 16.50
C SER A 1151 -10.37 -9.99 16.54
N THR A 1152 -10.78 -10.64 15.45
CA THR A 1152 -12.13 -11.17 15.20
C THR A 1152 -12.47 -12.48 15.91
N GLN A 1153 -11.67 -12.95 16.87
CA GLN A 1153 -11.92 -14.20 17.61
C GLN A 1153 -13.02 -14.10 18.69
N THR A 1154 -13.99 -13.22 18.47
CA THR A 1154 -15.35 -13.39 18.98
C THR A 1154 -16.31 -13.09 17.83
N PRO A 1155 -16.76 -14.11 17.07
CA PRO A 1155 -17.99 -14.00 16.30
C PRO A 1155 -19.17 -14.02 17.28
N TYR A 1156 -19.32 -12.94 18.06
CA TYR A 1156 -20.67 -12.53 18.45
C TYR A 1156 -21.29 -11.94 17.17
N PRO A 1157 -22.42 -12.50 16.67
CA PRO A 1157 -22.96 -12.15 15.37
C PRO A 1157 -23.65 -10.79 15.42
N PHE A 1158 -22.85 -9.73 15.37
CA PHE A 1158 -23.32 -8.36 15.24
C PHE A 1158 -22.45 -7.55 14.27
N PHE A 1159 -23.13 -6.92 13.31
CA PHE A 1159 -22.58 -5.97 12.32
C PHE A 1159 -21.57 -6.53 11.30
N THR A 1160 -22.02 -7.47 10.48
CA THR A 1160 -21.58 -7.56 9.07
C THR A 1160 -22.80 -7.61 8.16
N GLU A 1161 -23.05 -6.53 7.41
CA GLU A 1161 -24.03 -6.54 6.32
C GLU A 1161 -23.41 -7.18 5.08
N HIS A 1162 -23.49 -8.51 4.99
CA HIS A 1162 -23.31 -9.20 3.71
C HIS A 1162 -24.67 -9.48 3.09
N SER A 1163 -25.08 -8.61 2.17
CA SER A 1163 -26.18 -8.88 1.24
C SER A 1163 -25.65 -9.69 0.06
N THR A 1164 -25.53 -11.01 0.23
CA THR A 1164 -25.44 -11.92 -0.92
C THR A 1164 -26.82 -11.98 -1.60
N LEU A 1165 -26.95 -11.26 -2.70
CA LEU A 1165 -28.03 -11.45 -3.66
C LEU A 1165 -27.66 -12.63 -4.57
N HIS A 1166 -28.49 -13.67 -4.53
CA HIS A 1166 -28.78 -14.53 -5.66
C HIS A 1166 -30.17 -14.16 -6.17
#